data_AF-A0A0N5AYF6-F1
#
_entry.id   AF-A0A0N5AYF6-F1
#
_cell.length_a   1.000
_cell.length_b   1.000
_cell.length_c   1.000
_cell.angle_alpha   90.00
_cell.angle_beta   90.00
_cell.angle_gamma   90.00
#
_symmetry.space_group_name_H-M   'P 1'
#
loop_
_entity.id
_entity.type
_entity.pdbx_description
1 polymer ?
#
loop_
_entity_poly.entity_id
_entity_poly.type
_entity_poly.pdbx_seq_one_letter_code
_entity_poly.pdbx_strand_id
1 'polypeptide(L)'
;MEFESFLVSPTFKIVEVASSVDCFRKFAFDEIEFAVEEVSKLLNSAKNNLFLMFILRVLKSGNVFTCVSPSNTELDLKEQKSRKAWCLVSLSLHSNVSIDIFDTTVYFTFFEQNDLPFIKCSKNCYSIQTSGTTGIPKEVIVPYSAIMPNVDDFCARFKITKFDVISFSTALIFDPSIIELFVAASVGSTLLIIPDSARVRPAQFGEILIKYAATFLQITPSALMLFSSDSLIKLLGEKSFLRILLVGGERFPVTFLRRFYTGRSVTKLYNVYGLTEVSCWASCRSVDFESLMERNDIDIGDPIKDTLLQVSQSNELLIRGRSCIIDGVSQTDWLCTGDSVKVDDRGKIYICGRISNQVKLNGIRLNLNEIELYVTSLDSIDSCVVIPYNNCLIMFIKSNLTVLEKLKQSLPLKWRCHAIINVQHWPITINGKVDRKALLEQYRQSNEATTLDDIENIFVNFGIDIVKDRNVTFSELGFTSLKATELMLQIQHLVADPDFSVVQYILTSDGTVEGLLKALCYNYPTTVSSPSRFSKKYDCVKQLASVVDNASSSSLVWQENMEKCIDATPVLNNNFVIIGSHSGRLVSLNLVDGTIRWEKRLQGRIEGTVAVNYGIVVVASLKLKGCYDHNVYFLNEESGNVLWKFTTNDIVKSTSKFIADGQCLIASHDQHLRLLDYKKRRMVWFAFCGGTILADVAVFGNLIVVATLAGDVLTLKKVKNLKALYVYLFICMNTADLKL
;
A
#
# COMPACT_ATOMS: atom_id res chain seq x y z
N MET A 1 -9.82 -15.61 -24.67
CA MET A 1 -11.14 -16.15 -24.30
C MET A 1 -11.19 -16.61 -22.82
N GLU A 2 -10.46 -15.96 -21.91
CA GLU A 2 -10.49 -16.27 -20.45
C GLU A 2 -11.03 -15.09 -19.61
N PHE A 3 -11.80 -14.18 -20.21
CA PHE A 3 -12.27 -12.95 -19.57
C PHE A 3 -13.69 -13.03 -18.96
N GLU A 4 -14.41 -14.14 -19.14
CA GLU A 4 -15.82 -14.24 -18.74
C GLU A 4 -16.05 -14.78 -17.32
N SER A 5 -15.08 -15.44 -16.70
CA SER A 5 -15.32 -16.14 -15.43
C SER A 5 -15.23 -15.27 -14.15
N PHE A 6 -14.75 -14.03 -14.23
CA PHE A 6 -14.54 -13.17 -13.05
C PHE A 6 -15.56 -12.04 -12.84
N LEU A 7 -16.55 -11.86 -13.72
CA LEU A 7 -17.39 -10.65 -13.74
C LEU A 7 -18.90 -10.86 -13.85
N VAL A 8 -19.41 -12.08 -13.67
CA VAL A 8 -20.86 -12.28 -13.59
C VAL A 8 -21.34 -12.02 -12.16
N SER A 9 -21.39 -10.75 -11.75
CA SER A 9 -22.19 -10.35 -10.59
C SER A 9 -23.66 -10.21 -11.04
N PRO A 10 -24.66 -10.70 -10.29
CA PRO A 10 -26.06 -10.54 -10.66
C PRO A 10 -26.42 -9.05 -10.79
N THR A 11 -27.07 -8.68 -11.88
CA THR A 11 -27.67 -7.35 -12.05
C THR A 11 -28.94 -7.29 -11.20
N PHE A 12 -29.00 -6.37 -10.24
CA PHE A 12 -30.18 -6.15 -9.41
C PHE A 12 -31.04 -5.02 -9.96
N LYS A 13 -32.35 -5.23 -10.06
CA LYS A 13 -33.31 -4.16 -10.35
C LYS A 13 -33.58 -3.33 -9.10
N ILE A 14 -33.93 -2.06 -9.26
CA ILE A 14 -34.30 -1.15 -8.14
C ILE A 14 -35.35 -1.77 -7.20
N VAL A 15 -36.30 -2.53 -7.75
CA VAL A 15 -37.35 -3.22 -6.95
C VAL A 15 -36.75 -4.32 -6.06
N GLU A 16 -35.76 -5.07 -6.55
CA GLU A 16 -35.07 -6.14 -5.82
C GLU A 16 -34.13 -5.58 -4.75
N VAL A 17 -33.51 -4.43 -5.03
CA VAL A 17 -32.77 -3.63 -4.04
C VAL A 17 -33.75 -3.17 -2.96
N ALA A 18 -34.82 -2.47 -3.32
CA ALA A 18 -35.77 -1.91 -2.36
C ALA A 18 -36.38 -2.98 -1.43
N SER A 19 -36.84 -4.10 -1.98
CA SER A 19 -37.42 -5.21 -1.19
C SER A 19 -36.40 -5.86 -0.25
N SER A 20 -35.15 -6.00 -0.71
CA SER A 20 -34.06 -6.48 0.11
C SER A 20 -33.75 -5.50 1.26
N VAL A 21 -33.83 -4.18 1.08
CA VAL A 21 -33.57 -3.22 2.17
C VAL A 21 -34.57 -3.37 3.32
N ASP A 22 -35.84 -3.68 3.04
CA ASP A 22 -36.92 -3.56 4.04
C ASP A 22 -36.93 -4.68 5.11
N CYS A 23 -36.14 -5.74 4.95
CA CYS A 23 -36.11 -6.89 5.87
C CYS A 23 -35.36 -6.67 7.21
N PHE A 24 -34.62 -5.56 7.39
CA PHE A 24 -33.73 -5.36 8.55
C PHE A 24 -34.40 -4.69 9.77
N ARG A 25 -35.68 -4.31 9.66
CA ARG A 25 -36.35 -3.41 10.62
C ARG A 25 -36.70 -4.03 11.98
N LYS A 26 -36.64 -5.37 12.12
CA LYS A 26 -37.08 -6.07 13.36
C LYS A 26 -36.06 -6.07 14.49
N PHE A 27 -34.83 -5.59 14.26
CA PHE A 27 -33.70 -5.72 15.19
C PHE A 27 -32.94 -4.40 15.51
N ALA A 28 -33.41 -3.25 15.03
CA ALA A 28 -32.75 -1.98 15.32
C ALA A 28 -33.17 -1.46 16.71
N PHE A 29 -32.24 -1.47 17.65
CA PHE A 29 -32.35 -0.73 18.91
C PHE A 29 -32.24 0.77 18.63
N ASP A 30 -33.03 1.58 19.33
CA ASP A 30 -32.91 3.03 19.28
C ASP A 30 -31.47 3.46 19.67
N GLU A 31 -30.85 4.34 18.87
CA GLU A 31 -29.54 5.00 19.10
C GLU A 31 -28.26 4.14 18.98
N ILE A 32 -27.99 3.50 17.82
CA ILE A 32 -26.71 2.83 17.53
C ILE A 32 -26.00 3.46 16.33
N GLU A 33 -24.73 3.83 16.47
CA GLU A 33 -23.86 4.18 15.33
C GLU A 33 -23.30 2.91 14.69
N PHE A 34 -23.57 2.68 13.40
CA PHE A 34 -23.09 1.49 12.72
C PHE A 34 -21.72 1.79 12.11
N ALA A 35 -20.66 1.32 12.77
CA ALA A 35 -19.35 1.28 12.18
C ALA A 35 -19.21 0.09 11.26
N VAL A 36 -19.11 0.36 9.96
CA VAL A 36 -18.85 -0.67 8.97
C VAL A 36 -17.34 -0.74 8.84
N GLU A 37 -16.66 -1.64 9.57
CA GLU A 37 -15.29 -1.93 9.14
C GLU A 37 -15.36 -2.62 7.79
N GLU A 38 -14.47 -2.18 6.91
CA GLU A 38 -13.94 -3.06 5.89
C GLU A 38 -13.08 -4.10 6.62
N VAL A 39 -13.62 -5.30 6.84
CA VAL A 39 -12.90 -6.38 7.52
C VAL A 39 -11.69 -6.82 6.67
N SER A 40 -10.55 -6.15 6.83
CA SER A 40 -9.29 -6.83 6.60
C SER A 40 -8.97 -7.68 7.80
N LYS A 41 -9.18 -8.97 7.61
CA LYS A 41 -8.03 -9.87 7.57
C LYS A 41 -8.32 -11.19 6.84
N LEU A 42 -9.45 -11.28 6.13
CA LEU A 42 -9.77 -12.44 5.28
C LEU A 42 -10.72 -12.15 4.10
N LEU A 43 -10.90 -10.89 3.69
CA LEU A 43 -11.70 -10.52 2.51
C LEU A 43 -10.89 -9.65 1.55
N ASN A 44 -10.04 -10.29 0.76
CA ASN A 44 -9.61 -9.74 -0.53
C ASN A 44 -10.81 -9.78 -1.50
N SER A 45 -11.80 -8.88 -1.34
CA SER A 45 -12.78 -8.47 -2.37
C SER A 45 -13.88 -7.62 -1.73
N ALA A 46 -13.75 -6.29 -1.79
CA ALA A 46 -14.18 -5.46 -2.91
C ALA A 46 -15.65 -5.03 -2.81
N LYS A 47 -15.90 -3.73 -3.02
CA LYS A 47 -17.21 -3.17 -3.36
C LYS A 47 -18.05 -4.18 -4.14
N ASN A 48 -19.13 -4.66 -3.53
CA ASN A 48 -20.04 -5.63 -4.10
C ASN A 48 -21.49 -5.26 -3.79
N ASN A 49 -22.43 -5.95 -4.43
CA ASN A 49 -23.85 -5.64 -4.30
C ASN A 49 -24.35 -5.78 -2.84
N LEU A 50 -23.92 -6.80 -2.11
CA LEU A 50 -24.34 -7.02 -0.71
C LEU A 50 -23.88 -5.89 0.22
N PHE A 51 -22.68 -5.38 0.00
CA PHE A 51 -22.13 -4.26 0.75
C PHE A 51 -22.93 -2.97 0.50
N LEU A 52 -23.29 -2.70 -0.76
CA LEU A 52 -24.15 -1.57 -1.12
C LEU A 52 -25.53 -1.69 -0.47
N MET A 53 -26.12 -2.89 -0.49
CA MET A 53 -27.38 -3.18 0.18
C MET A 53 -27.31 -2.87 1.67
N PHE A 54 -26.18 -3.16 2.31
CA PHE A 54 -25.96 -2.87 3.72
C PHE A 54 -25.93 -1.37 4.00
N ILE A 55 -25.15 -0.59 3.23
CA ILE A 55 -25.12 0.89 3.37
C ILE A 55 -26.54 1.46 3.25
N LEU A 56 -27.29 1.07 2.22
CA LEU A 56 -28.66 1.56 2.01
C LEU A 56 -29.61 1.16 3.15
N ARG A 57 -29.41 -0.01 3.78
CA ARG A 57 -30.15 -0.44 4.97
C ARG A 57 -29.83 0.41 6.20
N VAL A 58 -28.55 0.71 6.45
CA VAL A 58 -28.14 1.59 7.56
C VAL A 58 -28.80 2.96 7.37
N LEU A 59 -28.72 3.52 6.16
CA LEU A 59 -29.34 4.81 5.83
C LEU A 59 -30.87 4.78 6.01
N LYS A 60 -31.57 3.74 5.51
CA LYS A 60 -33.02 3.58 5.71
C LYS A 60 -33.42 3.39 7.17
N SER A 61 -32.54 2.81 7.99
CA SER A 61 -32.79 2.64 9.43
C SER A 61 -32.65 3.95 10.23
N GLY A 62 -32.25 5.04 9.58
CA GLY A 62 -32.04 6.33 10.22
C GLY A 62 -30.75 6.36 11.04
N ASN A 63 -29.74 5.58 10.67
CA ASN A 63 -28.45 5.57 11.34
C ASN A 63 -27.34 6.13 10.44
N VAL A 64 -26.23 6.52 11.05
CA VAL A 64 -25.02 6.98 10.37
C VAL A 64 -24.11 5.78 10.13
N PHE A 65 -23.52 5.71 8.94
CA PHE A 65 -22.46 4.74 8.67
C PHE A 65 -21.10 5.42 8.60
N THR A 66 -20.06 4.71 9.03
CA THR A 66 -18.66 5.07 8.80
C THR A 66 -17.96 3.93 8.08
N CYS A 67 -17.05 4.26 7.16
CA CYS A 67 -16.22 3.28 6.45
C CYS A 67 -14.80 3.38 6.98
N VAL A 68 -14.28 2.26 7.51
CA VAL A 68 -12.92 2.20 8.07
C VAL A 68 -12.01 1.46 7.10
N SER A 69 -10.83 2.03 6.84
CA SER A 69 -9.81 1.38 6.01
C SER A 69 -9.27 0.13 6.69
N PRO A 70 -9.06 -0.96 5.94
CA PRO A 70 -8.49 -2.19 6.48
C PRO A 70 -7.04 -2.02 7.02
N SER A 71 -6.32 -1.01 6.54
CA SER A 71 -4.96 -0.70 6.98
C SER A 71 -4.85 -0.06 8.36
N ASN A 72 -5.96 0.42 8.95
CA ASN A 72 -5.93 1.02 10.28
C ASN A 72 -5.84 -0.09 11.33
N THR A 73 -4.70 -0.16 12.01
CA THR A 73 -4.41 -1.18 13.02
C THR A 73 -5.44 -1.19 14.16
N GLU A 74 -5.59 -2.33 14.86
CA GLU A 74 -6.39 -2.52 16.10
C GLU A 74 -6.20 -1.45 17.19
N LEU A 75 -5.19 -0.58 17.08
CA LEU A 75 -4.91 0.56 17.94
C LEU A 75 -5.84 1.77 17.69
N ASP A 76 -6.22 2.08 16.44
CA ASP A 76 -7.10 3.23 16.12
C ASP A 76 -8.55 2.96 16.58
N LEU A 77 -9.00 1.71 16.44
CA LEU A 77 -10.31 1.26 16.93
C LEU A 77 -10.39 1.26 18.46
N LYS A 78 -9.26 1.19 19.20
CA LYS A 78 -9.26 1.24 20.67
C LYS A 78 -9.45 2.65 21.23
N GLU A 79 -8.95 3.69 20.57
CA GLU A 79 -9.23 5.08 20.96
C GLU A 79 -10.67 5.51 20.60
N GLN A 80 -11.25 4.92 19.54
CA GLN A 80 -12.65 5.13 19.13
C GLN A 80 -13.70 4.52 20.09
N LYS A 81 -13.30 3.61 21.00
CA LYS A 81 -14.19 2.89 21.94
C LYS A 81 -14.85 3.74 23.02
N SER A 82 -14.59 5.05 23.07
CA SER A 82 -14.94 5.82 24.26
C SER A 82 -16.39 6.30 24.36
N ARG A 83 -17.25 6.27 23.31
CA ARG A 83 -18.60 6.89 23.43
C ARG A 83 -19.85 6.28 22.78
N LYS A 84 -19.82 5.31 21.85
CA LYS A 84 -21.06 4.78 21.22
C LYS A 84 -20.98 3.28 20.90
N ALA A 85 -22.12 2.61 20.73
CA ALA A 85 -22.21 1.19 20.35
C ALA A 85 -21.86 1.01 18.86
N TRP A 86 -20.98 0.07 18.53
CA TRP A 86 -20.49 -0.19 17.16
C TRP A 86 -20.93 -1.59 16.71
N CYS A 87 -21.17 -1.76 15.41
CA CYS A 87 -21.68 -3.01 14.83
C CYS A 87 -20.84 -3.39 13.60
N LEU A 88 -19.87 -4.28 13.79
CA LEU A 88 -18.98 -4.76 12.73
C LEU A 88 -19.69 -5.78 11.83
N VAL A 89 -19.75 -5.53 10.53
CA VAL A 89 -20.39 -6.45 9.57
C VAL A 89 -19.38 -7.03 8.60
N SER A 90 -19.11 -8.33 8.75
CA SER A 90 -18.29 -9.10 7.81
C SER A 90 -19.18 -9.81 6.80
N LEU A 91 -19.02 -9.49 5.51
CA LEU A 91 -19.75 -10.13 4.42
C LEU A 91 -18.87 -11.22 3.80
N SER A 92 -19.12 -12.48 4.14
CA SER A 92 -18.49 -13.61 3.44
C SER A 92 -19.35 -14.09 2.26
N LEU A 93 -18.72 -14.52 1.17
CA LEU A 93 -19.37 -15.07 -0.04
C LEU A 93 -20.21 -16.35 0.22
N HIS A 94 -20.17 -16.90 1.43
CA HIS A 94 -20.99 -18.04 1.84
C HIS A 94 -22.23 -17.57 2.62
N SER A 95 -23.20 -16.96 1.91
CA SER A 95 -24.63 -16.80 2.23
C SER A 95 -25.09 -16.35 3.64
N ASN A 96 -24.21 -16.14 4.60
CA ASN A 96 -24.52 -15.71 5.96
C ASN A 96 -23.71 -14.46 6.27
N VAL A 97 -24.43 -13.39 6.60
CA VAL A 97 -23.85 -12.17 7.18
C VAL A 97 -23.67 -12.44 8.67
N SER A 98 -22.42 -12.44 9.14
CA SER A 98 -22.11 -12.49 10.56
C SER A 98 -21.82 -11.08 11.05
N ILE A 99 -22.55 -10.64 12.07
CA ILE A 99 -22.29 -9.39 12.77
C ILE A 99 -21.68 -9.72 14.13
N ASP A 100 -20.50 -9.17 14.43
CA ASP A 100 -19.94 -9.23 15.78
C ASP A 100 -20.39 -8.00 16.58
N ILE A 101 -21.19 -8.24 17.62
CA ILE A 101 -21.63 -7.23 18.59
C ILE A 101 -21.11 -7.68 19.95
N PHE A 102 -20.15 -6.95 20.53
CA PHE A 102 -19.69 -7.14 21.91
C PHE A 102 -19.51 -8.62 22.33
N ASP A 103 -18.60 -9.35 21.67
CA ASP A 103 -18.31 -10.79 21.90
C ASP A 103 -19.46 -11.77 21.56
N THR A 104 -20.46 -11.34 20.79
CA THR A 104 -21.57 -12.17 20.32
C THR A 104 -21.72 -12.09 18.80
N THR A 105 -21.55 -13.22 18.10
CA THR A 105 -21.78 -13.32 16.66
C THR A 105 -23.26 -13.59 16.38
N VAL A 106 -23.93 -12.65 15.72
CA VAL A 106 -25.35 -12.77 15.31
C VAL A 106 -25.42 -13.13 13.82
N TYR A 107 -26.11 -14.22 13.50
CA TYR A 107 -26.38 -14.65 12.13
C TYR A 107 -27.76 -14.18 11.70
N PHE A 108 -27.85 -13.49 10.55
CA PHE A 108 -29.14 -13.10 9.97
C PHE A 108 -29.54 -14.09 8.88
N THR A 109 -30.76 -14.62 8.98
CA THR A 109 -31.42 -15.39 7.92
C THR A 109 -32.45 -14.50 7.22
N PHE A 110 -32.48 -14.53 5.88
CA PHE A 110 -33.38 -13.71 5.07
C PHE A 110 -34.81 -14.27 5.10
N PHE A 111 -35.80 -13.40 5.23
CA PHE A 111 -37.23 -13.74 5.06
C PHE A 111 -37.87 -12.73 4.11
N GLU A 112 -38.79 -13.20 3.25
CA GLU A 112 -39.61 -12.32 2.41
C GLU A 112 -40.74 -11.65 3.22
N GLN A 113 -40.92 -10.35 2.93
CA GLN A 113 -42.04 -9.46 3.21
C GLN A 113 -42.49 -9.24 4.67
N ASN A 114 -42.55 -7.96 5.05
CA ASN A 114 -43.78 -7.28 5.48
C ASN A 114 -43.57 -5.76 5.54
N ASP A 115 -44.58 -5.00 5.12
CA ASP A 115 -44.63 -3.54 5.28
C ASP A 115 -44.55 -3.15 6.77
N LEU A 116 -43.61 -2.27 7.11
CA LEU A 116 -43.37 -1.81 8.48
C LEU A 116 -43.28 -0.26 8.56
N PRO A 117 -43.73 0.36 9.66
CA PRO A 117 -44.04 1.80 9.75
C PRO A 117 -42.80 2.71 9.78
N PHE A 118 -42.93 3.91 9.19
CA PHE A 118 -41.91 4.97 9.04
C PHE A 118 -41.19 5.32 10.38
N ILE A 119 -39.86 5.28 10.39
CA ILE A 119 -39.02 5.76 11.51
C ILE A 119 -38.38 7.09 11.06
N LYS A 120 -38.22 8.02 12.00
CA LYS A 120 -37.70 9.37 11.81
C LYS A 120 -36.27 9.31 11.22
N CYS A 121 -36.03 9.88 10.05
CA CYS A 121 -34.69 9.96 9.45
C CYS A 121 -33.70 10.63 10.40
N SER A 122 -32.52 10.04 10.60
CA SER A 122 -31.38 10.76 11.20
C SER A 122 -31.07 12.00 10.38
N LYS A 123 -30.66 13.07 11.08
CA LYS A 123 -30.15 14.29 10.44
C LYS A 123 -28.77 14.06 9.80
N ASN A 124 -28.00 13.10 10.32
CA ASN A 124 -26.65 12.74 9.90
C ASN A 124 -26.67 11.60 8.88
N CYS A 125 -25.81 11.68 7.86
CA CYS A 125 -25.75 10.71 6.77
C CYS A 125 -24.58 9.73 6.92
N TYR A 126 -23.35 10.25 6.99
CA TYR A 126 -22.13 9.43 7.08
C TYR A 126 -21.06 10.12 7.93
N SER A 127 -20.06 9.36 8.37
CA SER A 127 -18.84 9.87 9.00
C SER A 127 -17.60 9.38 8.26
N ILE A 128 -16.61 10.25 8.05
CA ILE A 128 -15.32 9.93 7.44
C ILE A 128 -14.19 10.49 8.30
N GLN A 129 -13.13 9.71 8.47
CA GLN A 129 -11.90 10.17 9.09
C GLN A 129 -10.93 10.72 8.05
N THR A 130 -10.29 11.84 8.38
CA THR A 130 -9.27 12.46 7.52
C THR A 130 -7.99 12.72 8.30
N SER A 131 -6.84 12.76 7.61
CA SER A 131 -5.57 13.09 8.26
C SER A 131 -5.58 14.56 8.72
N GLY A 132 -5.58 14.79 10.03
CA GLY A 132 -5.45 16.14 10.59
C GLY A 132 -4.08 16.76 10.30
N THR A 133 -4.01 18.09 10.27
CA THR A 133 -2.75 18.84 10.11
C THR A 133 -1.76 18.61 11.25
N THR A 134 -2.26 18.13 12.41
CA THR A 134 -1.49 17.76 13.60
C THR A 134 -1.00 16.31 13.61
N GLY A 135 -1.36 15.51 12.59
CA GLY A 135 -1.05 14.08 12.52
C GLY A 135 -2.05 13.16 13.23
N ILE A 136 -3.00 13.72 14.00
CA ILE A 136 -4.13 12.99 14.60
C ILE A 136 -5.29 12.93 13.59
N PRO A 137 -5.90 11.77 13.33
CA PRO A 137 -7.09 11.68 12.49
C PRO A 137 -8.24 12.50 13.07
N LYS A 138 -8.87 13.35 12.25
CA LYS A 138 -10.08 14.11 12.60
C LYS A 138 -11.32 13.42 12.05
N GLU A 139 -12.39 13.40 12.82
CA GLU A 139 -13.69 12.86 12.40
C GLU A 139 -14.54 13.96 11.78
N VAL A 140 -15.10 13.69 10.60
CA VAL A 140 -16.06 14.56 9.93
C VAL A 140 -17.38 13.82 9.74
N ILE A 141 -18.40 14.22 10.51
CA ILE A 141 -19.77 13.75 10.36
C ILE A 141 -20.51 14.69 9.41
N VAL A 142 -21.11 14.12 8.38
CA VAL A 142 -21.77 14.86 7.29
C VAL A 142 -23.28 14.67 7.35
N PRO A 143 -24.05 15.75 7.59
CA PRO A 143 -25.51 15.74 7.52
C PRO A 143 -26.08 15.54 6.12
N TYR A 144 -27.30 14.99 6.01
CA TYR A 144 -28.04 14.97 4.75
C TYR A 144 -28.21 16.38 4.17
N SER A 145 -28.48 17.37 5.04
CA SER A 145 -28.59 18.78 4.64
C SER A 145 -27.29 19.37 4.08
N ALA A 146 -26.14 18.73 4.32
CA ALA A 146 -24.86 19.18 3.78
C ALA A 146 -24.53 18.49 2.44
N ILE A 147 -24.81 17.19 2.29
CA ILE A 147 -24.47 16.42 1.08
C ILE A 147 -25.51 16.53 -0.03
N MET A 148 -26.81 16.58 0.31
CA MET A 148 -27.88 16.59 -0.70
C MET A 148 -27.84 17.82 -1.64
N PRO A 149 -27.48 19.05 -1.20
CA PRO A 149 -27.30 20.16 -2.13
C PRO A 149 -26.26 19.88 -3.23
N ASN A 150 -25.21 19.11 -2.92
CA ASN A 150 -24.19 18.71 -3.90
C ASN A 150 -24.76 17.70 -4.90
N VAL A 151 -25.47 16.69 -4.41
CA VAL A 151 -26.15 15.68 -5.25
C VAL A 151 -27.17 16.34 -6.18
N ASP A 152 -28.00 17.25 -5.65
CA ASP A 152 -29.00 18.01 -6.41
C ASP A 152 -28.32 18.86 -7.50
N ASP A 153 -27.25 19.59 -7.15
CA ASP A 153 -26.51 20.41 -8.10
C ASP A 153 -25.94 19.56 -9.22
N PHE A 154 -25.32 18.41 -8.91
CA PHE A 154 -24.76 17.51 -9.91
C PHE A 154 -25.84 16.89 -10.81
N CYS A 155 -26.96 16.45 -10.23
CA CYS A 155 -28.09 15.93 -11.01
C CYS A 155 -28.61 16.97 -12.01
N ALA A 156 -28.78 18.23 -11.56
CA ALA A 156 -29.27 19.32 -12.39
C ALA A 156 -28.22 19.79 -13.42
N ARG A 157 -27.00 20.08 -12.98
CA ARG A 157 -25.87 20.59 -13.77
C ARG A 157 -25.48 19.64 -14.88
N PHE A 158 -25.37 18.35 -14.56
CA PHE A 158 -25.02 17.33 -15.52
C PHE A 158 -26.24 16.72 -16.22
N LYS A 159 -27.46 17.14 -15.89
CA LYS A 159 -28.70 16.59 -16.46
C LYS A 159 -28.71 15.07 -16.41
N ILE A 160 -28.44 14.52 -15.22
CA ILE A 160 -28.40 13.08 -15.00
C ILE A 160 -29.81 12.50 -15.23
N THR A 161 -29.87 11.32 -15.84
CA THR A 161 -31.10 10.61 -16.19
C THR A 161 -31.00 9.14 -15.78
N LYS A 162 -32.12 8.43 -15.75
CA LYS A 162 -32.15 6.97 -15.51
C LYS A 162 -31.34 6.14 -16.53
N PHE A 163 -31.00 6.73 -17.67
CA PHE A 163 -30.21 6.09 -18.72
C PHE A 163 -28.70 6.25 -18.53
N ASP A 164 -28.28 7.09 -17.57
CA ASP A 164 -26.87 7.23 -17.24
C ASP A 164 -26.34 5.97 -16.51
N VAL A 165 -25.07 5.69 -16.72
CA VAL A 165 -24.30 4.65 -16.06
C VAL A 165 -23.22 5.34 -15.22
N ILE A 166 -23.47 5.40 -13.92
CA ILE A 166 -22.62 6.08 -12.94
C ILE A 166 -21.54 5.11 -12.46
N SER A 167 -20.28 5.46 -12.68
CA SER A 167 -19.14 4.64 -12.25
C SER A 167 -18.95 4.76 -10.74
N PHE A 168 -19.21 3.69 -10.00
CA PHE A 168 -18.93 3.61 -8.57
C PHE A 168 -17.53 3.09 -8.32
N SER A 169 -16.55 3.97 -8.52
CA SER A 169 -15.13 3.63 -8.51
C SER A 169 -14.38 4.19 -7.29
N THR A 170 -14.79 5.32 -6.73
CA THR A 170 -14.05 5.95 -5.61
C THR A 170 -14.09 5.10 -4.33
N ALA A 171 -12.95 4.88 -3.67
CA ALA A 171 -12.92 4.10 -2.42
C ALA A 171 -13.90 4.68 -1.38
N LEU A 172 -14.56 3.81 -0.61
CA LEU A 172 -15.63 4.18 0.31
C LEU A 172 -15.19 5.03 1.50
N ILE A 173 -13.90 4.97 1.82
CA ILE A 173 -13.25 5.83 2.81
C ILE A 173 -13.13 7.30 2.33
N PHE A 174 -13.52 7.60 1.09
CA PHE A 174 -13.60 8.96 0.55
C PHE A 174 -15.04 9.34 0.22
N ASP A 175 -15.38 10.59 0.53
CA ASP A 175 -16.69 11.20 0.32
C ASP A 175 -17.15 11.32 -1.15
N PRO A 176 -16.28 11.44 -2.18
CA PRO A 176 -16.76 11.36 -3.56
C PRO A 176 -17.46 10.04 -3.91
N SER A 177 -17.22 8.95 -3.16
CA SER A 177 -17.99 7.70 -3.31
C SER A 177 -19.47 7.89 -2.96
N ILE A 178 -19.78 8.78 -2.01
CA ILE A 178 -21.15 9.11 -1.60
C ILE A 178 -21.89 9.85 -2.71
N ILE A 179 -21.17 10.73 -3.42
CA ILE A 179 -21.71 11.42 -4.60
C ILE A 179 -22.06 10.42 -5.71
N GLU A 180 -21.14 9.50 -6.03
CA GLU A 180 -21.40 8.44 -7.03
C GLU A 180 -22.65 7.63 -6.69
N LEU A 181 -22.81 7.24 -5.42
CA LEU A 181 -23.96 6.50 -4.93
C LEU A 181 -25.26 7.30 -5.02
N PHE A 182 -25.29 8.50 -4.45
CA PHE A 182 -26.52 9.28 -4.36
C PHE A 182 -26.95 9.89 -5.68
N VAL A 183 -26.03 10.27 -6.57
CA VAL A 183 -26.40 10.73 -7.91
C VAL A 183 -27.14 9.62 -8.66
N ALA A 184 -26.65 8.38 -8.60
CA ALA A 184 -27.33 7.25 -9.23
C ALA A 184 -28.70 6.98 -8.57
N ALA A 185 -28.74 6.94 -7.23
CA ALA A 185 -29.95 6.63 -6.49
C ALA A 185 -31.06 7.69 -6.65
N SER A 186 -30.70 8.97 -6.72
CA SER A 186 -31.66 10.08 -6.78
C SER A 186 -32.45 10.12 -8.09
N VAL A 187 -31.88 9.61 -9.18
CA VAL A 187 -32.48 9.63 -10.51
C VAL A 187 -32.89 8.24 -10.99
N GLY A 188 -32.47 7.19 -10.29
CA GLY A 188 -32.68 5.80 -10.70
C GLY A 188 -31.79 5.38 -11.86
N SER A 189 -30.58 5.96 -11.95
CA SER A 189 -29.55 5.60 -12.93
C SER A 189 -28.91 4.26 -12.58
N THR A 190 -28.20 3.66 -13.55
CA THR A 190 -27.43 2.44 -13.29
C THR A 190 -26.17 2.78 -12.52
N LEU A 191 -25.88 2.06 -11.43
CA LEU A 191 -24.62 2.18 -10.68
C LEU A 191 -23.67 1.04 -11.09
N LEU A 192 -22.61 1.36 -11.83
CA LEU A 192 -21.59 0.41 -12.24
C LEU A 192 -20.55 0.25 -11.12
N ILE A 193 -20.66 -0.85 -10.36
CA ILE A 193 -19.74 -1.15 -9.27
C ILE A 193 -18.39 -1.60 -9.82
N ILE A 194 -17.33 -0.85 -9.50
CA ILE A 194 -15.97 -1.19 -9.88
C ILE A 194 -15.23 -1.66 -8.61
N PRO A 195 -14.86 -2.95 -8.52
CA PRO A 195 -14.18 -3.48 -7.35
C PRO A 195 -12.77 -2.88 -7.22
N ASP A 196 -12.26 -2.77 -6.00
CA ASP A 196 -10.92 -2.20 -5.74
C ASP A 196 -9.80 -2.94 -6.47
N SER A 197 -9.94 -4.27 -6.59
CA SER A 197 -9.01 -5.09 -7.36
C SER A 197 -8.95 -4.71 -8.85
N ALA A 198 -10.05 -4.20 -9.43
CA ALA A 198 -10.05 -3.66 -10.78
C ALA A 198 -9.54 -2.22 -10.82
N ARG A 199 -9.90 -1.40 -9.81
CA ARG A 199 -9.49 0.01 -9.68
C ARG A 199 -7.98 0.18 -9.64
N VAL A 200 -7.26 -0.70 -8.92
CA VAL A 200 -5.78 -0.65 -8.82
C VAL A 200 -5.05 -1.18 -10.06
N ARG A 201 -5.79 -1.63 -11.10
CA ARG A 201 -5.25 -2.10 -12.39
C ARG A 201 -5.69 -1.14 -13.50
N PRO A 202 -4.93 -0.08 -13.79
CA PRO A 202 -5.38 1.03 -14.63
C PRO A 202 -5.84 0.64 -16.05
N ALA A 203 -5.16 -0.32 -16.68
CA ALA A 203 -5.55 -0.83 -18.00
C ALA A 203 -6.94 -1.50 -17.97
N GLN A 204 -7.20 -2.32 -16.96
CA GLN A 204 -8.48 -3.01 -16.81
C GLN A 204 -9.61 -2.05 -16.41
N PHE A 205 -9.31 -1.04 -15.58
CA PHE A 205 -10.30 -0.05 -15.19
C PHE A 205 -10.83 0.73 -16.41
N GLY A 206 -9.95 1.22 -17.28
CA GLY A 206 -10.35 1.87 -18.53
C GLY A 206 -11.20 0.97 -19.44
N GLU A 207 -10.82 -0.30 -19.58
CA GLU A 207 -11.57 -1.28 -20.37
C GLU A 207 -12.97 -1.57 -19.81
N ILE A 208 -13.13 -1.65 -18.49
CA ILE A 208 -14.43 -1.83 -17.83
C ILE A 208 -15.36 -0.66 -18.15
N LEU A 209 -14.87 0.58 -18.05
CA LEU A 209 -15.66 1.78 -18.36
C LEU A 209 -16.17 1.76 -19.80
N ILE A 210 -15.32 1.37 -20.75
CA ILE A 210 -15.67 1.26 -22.16
C ILE A 210 -16.67 0.12 -22.39
N LYS A 211 -16.38 -1.07 -21.83
CA LYS A 211 -17.19 -2.29 -22.00
C LYS A 211 -18.61 -2.11 -21.50
N TYR A 212 -18.79 -1.44 -20.37
CA TYR A 212 -20.10 -1.22 -19.75
C TYR A 212 -20.69 0.17 -20.06
N ALA A 213 -20.15 0.87 -21.06
CA ALA A 213 -20.67 2.14 -21.56
C ALA A 213 -20.92 3.18 -20.44
N ALA A 214 -19.95 3.33 -19.52
CA ALA A 214 -20.05 4.30 -18.44
C ALA A 214 -20.25 5.73 -18.99
N THR A 215 -21.25 6.45 -18.47
CA THR A 215 -21.58 7.81 -18.94
C THR A 215 -21.06 8.90 -18.01
N PHE A 216 -20.79 8.55 -16.76
CA PHE A 216 -20.26 9.43 -15.72
C PHE A 216 -19.07 8.78 -15.04
N LEU A 217 -17.95 9.50 -15.01
CA LEU A 217 -16.74 9.11 -14.30
C LEU A 217 -16.26 10.28 -13.44
N GLN A 218 -16.00 9.98 -12.17
CA GLN A 218 -15.30 10.85 -11.25
C GLN A 218 -13.98 10.19 -10.88
N ILE A 219 -12.88 10.93 -10.99
CA ILE A 219 -11.53 10.37 -10.83
C ILE A 219 -10.53 11.45 -10.40
N THR A 220 -9.45 11.06 -9.72
CA THR A 220 -8.34 11.98 -9.46
C THR A 220 -7.45 12.13 -10.70
N PRO A 221 -6.77 13.27 -10.88
CA PRO A 221 -5.76 13.43 -11.92
C PRO A 221 -4.75 12.28 -11.94
N SER A 222 -4.17 11.92 -10.79
CA SER A 222 -3.20 10.85 -10.69
C SER A 222 -3.75 9.50 -11.16
N ALA A 223 -4.98 9.12 -10.79
CA ALA A 223 -5.57 7.86 -11.22
C ALA A 223 -5.91 7.86 -12.73
N LEU A 224 -6.37 8.98 -13.26
CA LEU A 224 -6.66 9.13 -14.70
C LEU A 224 -5.38 9.00 -15.55
N MET A 225 -4.27 9.57 -15.08
CA MET A 225 -2.98 9.52 -15.77
C MET A 225 -2.38 8.12 -15.88
N LEU A 226 -2.89 7.16 -15.12
CA LEU A 226 -2.46 5.77 -15.18
C LEU A 226 -3.18 4.96 -16.27
N PHE A 227 -4.27 5.48 -16.86
CA PHE A 227 -5.00 4.78 -17.91
C PHE A 227 -4.13 4.59 -19.15
N SER A 228 -4.33 3.48 -19.87
CA SER A 228 -3.66 3.27 -21.15
C SER A 228 -4.08 4.33 -22.18
N SER A 229 -3.16 4.70 -23.08
CA SER A 229 -3.43 5.66 -24.15
C SER A 229 -4.64 5.24 -25.00
N ASP A 230 -4.78 3.95 -25.30
CA ASP A 230 -5.92 3.41 -26.04
C ASP A 230 -7.25 3.62 -25.31
N SER A 231 -7.27 3.43 -23.99
CA SER A 231 -8.46 3.68 -23.18
C SER A 231 -8.81 5.16 -23.16
N LEU A 232 -7.82 6.03 -23.00
CA LEU A 232 -8.03 7.49 -22.99
C LEU A 232 -8.55 8.00 -24.34
N ILE A 233 -8.00 7.54 -25.46
CA ILE A 233 -8.48 7.89 -26.81
C ILE A 233 -9.94 7.48 -26.99
N LYS A 234 -10.31 6.27 -26.54
CA LYS A 234 -11.69 5.77 -26.64
C LYS A 234 -12.65 6.52 -25.71
N LEU A 235 -12.24 6.78 -24.48
CA LEU A 235 -13.05 7.45 -23.46
C LEU A 235 -13.23 8.94 -23.73
N LEU A 236 -12.27 9.61 -24.38
CA LEU A 236 -12.31 11.04 -24.67
C LEU A 236 -12.64 11.35 -26.14
N GLY A 237 -12.80 10.34 -26.99
CA GLY A 237 -13.09 10.50 -28.41
C GLY A 237 -14.57 10.71 -28.74
N GLU A 238 -14.87 10.95 -30.02
CA GLU A 238 -16.24 11.17 -30.53
C GLU A 238 -17.21 10.00 -30.31
N LYS A 239 -16.69 8.77 -30.25
CA LYS A 239 -17.49 7.54 -30.12
C LYS A 239 -17.63 7.08 -28.66
N SER A 240 -17.20 7.90 -27.70
CA SER A 240 -17.29 7.56 -26.29
C SER A 240 -18.74 7.54 -25.81
N PHE A 241 -19.07 6.64 -24.88
CA PHE A 241 -20.30 6.76 -24.08
C PHE A 241 -20.11 7.69 -22.88
N LEU A 242 -18.85 7.98 -22.52
CA LEU A 242 -18.54 8.86 -21.40
C LEU A 242 -18.92 10.30 -21.75
N ARG A 243 -19.94 10.80 -21.08
CA ARG A 243 -20.47 12.15 -21.28
C ARG A 243 -19.86 13.15 -20.31
N ILE A 244 -19.58 12.72 -19.09
CA ILE A 244 -19.12 13.59 -18.00
C ILE A 244 -17.88 12.97 -17.35
N LEU A 245 -16.77 13.71 -17.40
CA LEU A 245 -15.53 13.39 -16.69
C LEU A 245 -15.24 14.47 -15.64
N LEU A 246 -15.44 14.11 -14.37
CA LEU A 246 -15.09 14.95 -13.23
C LEU A 246 -13.68 14.59 -12.77
N VAL A 247 -12.84 15.61 -12.68
CA VAL A 247 -11.48 15.49 -12.22
C VAL A 247 -11.31 16.40 -11.01
N GLY A 248 -10.90 15.83 -9.87
CA GLY A 248 -10.81 16.59 -8.63
C GLY A 248 -9.96 15.94 -7.54
N GLY A 249 -9.77 16.67 -6.45
CA GLY A 249 -8.93 16.27 -5.31
C GLY A 249 -7.43 16.55 -5.49
N GLU A 250 -7.00 16.92 -6.70
CA GLU A 250 -5.66 17.38 -7.05
C GLU A 250 -5.76 18.47 -8.14
N ARG A 251 -4.65 19.09 -8.53
CA ARG A 251 -4.64 20.11 -9.58
C ARG A 251 -5.07 19.52 -10.92
N PHE A 252 -5.92 20.25 -11.64
CA PHE A 252 -6.45 19.81 -12.92
C PHE A 252 -5.33 19.57 -13.97
N PRO A 253 -5.28 18.40 -14.65
CA PRO A 253 -4.13 17.98 -15.44
C PRO A 253 -4.23 18.47 -16.90
N VAL A 254 -4.13 19.79 -17.09
CA VAL A 254 -4.31 20.46 -18.40
C VAL A 254 -3.38 19.90 -19.47
N THR A 255 -2.08 19.86 -19.20
CA THR A 255 -1.06 19.43 -20.17
C THR A 255 -1.23 17.97 -20.59
N PHE A 256 -1.68 17.12 -19.66
CA PHE A 256 -1.95 15.71 -19.94
C PHE A 256 -3.19 15.54 -20.82
N LEU A 257 -4.34 16.14 -20.43
CA LEU A 257 -5.60 16.01 -21.17
C LEU A 257 -5.52 16.58 -22.59
N ARG A 258 -4.71 17.64 -22.79
CA ARG A 258 -4.46 18.23 -24.10
C ARG A 258 -3.94 17.21 -25.13
N ARG A 259 -3.14 16.23 -24.69
CA ARG A 259 -2.50 15.22 -25.58
C ARG A 259 -3.51 14.25 -26.19
N PHE A 260 -4.68 14.08 -25.57
CA PHE A 260 -5.70 13.11 -25.98
C PHE A 260 -6.87 13.74 -26.72
N TYR A 261 -6.87 15.06 -26.87
CA TYR A 261 -7.88 15.75 -27.66
C TYR A 261 -7.58 15.61 -29.15
N THR A 262 -8.51 14.98 -29.88
CA THR A 262 -8.39 14.71 -31.32
C THR A 262 -9.21 15.68 -32.19
N GLY A 263 -9.68 16.79 -31.61
CA GLY A 263 -10.47 17.82 -32.30
C GLY A 263 -11.98 17.73 -32.09
N ARG A 264 -12.51 16.58 -31.65
CA ARG A 264 -13.90 16.46 -31.21
C ARG A 264 -14.03 15.45 -30.07
N SER A 265 -14.85 15.79 -29.08
CA SER A 265 -15.17 14.93 -27.95
C SER A 265 -16.62 15.12 -27.55
N VAL A 266 -17.31 14.02 -27.25
CA VAL A 266 -18.63 14.07 -26.60
C VAL A 266 -18.51 14.20 -25.08
N THR A 267 -17.32 13.92 -24.53
CA THR A 267 -17.03 13.98 -23.11
C THR A 267 -16.79 15.43 -22.70
N LYS A 268 -17.57 15.91 -21.73
CA LYS A 268 -17.35 17.20 -21.09
C LYS A 268 -16.47 17.04 -19.87
N LEU A 269 -15.49 17.92 -19.75
CA LEU A 269 -14.53 17.92 -18.65
C LEU A 269 -15.01 18.87 -17.55
N TYR A 270 -14.87 18.44 -16.31
CA TYR A 270 -15.21 19.25 -15.15
C TYR A 270 -14.07 19.21 -14.13
N ASN A 271 -13.57 20.38 -13.74
CA ASN A 271 -12.68 20.51 -12.59
C ASN A 271 -13.54 20.69 -11.34
N VAL A 272 -13.38 19.82 -10.35
CA VAL A 272 -14.11 19.92 -9.08
C VAL A 272 -13.15 20.07 -7.91
N TYR A 273 -13.47 20.99 -7.02
CA TYR A 273 -12.67 21.32 -5.85
C TYR A 273 -13.51 21.22 -4.59
N GLY A 274 -12.94 20.73 -3.50
CA GLY A 274 -13.63 20.56 -2.23
C GLY A 274 -12.79 19.84 -1.17
N LEU A 275 -13.38 19.74 0.02
CA LEU A 275 -12.80 19.14 1.22
C LEU A 275 -13.89 18.32 1.91
N THR A 276 -13.51 17.32 2.70
CA THR A 276 -14.48 16.49 3.44
C THR A 276 -15.29 17.32 4.44
N GLU A 277 -14.64 18.30 5.05
CA GLU A 277 -15.20 19.27 6.00
C GLU A 277 -16.34 20.11 5.43
N VAL A 278 -16.42 20.24 4.10
CA VAL A 278 -17.47 21.00 3.41
C VAL A 278 -18.40 20.11 2.61
N SER A 279 -18.47 18.82 2.96
CA SER A 279 -19.28 17.81 2.30
C SER A 279 -18.89 17.63 0.83
N CYS A 280 -17.72 17.02 0.61
CA CYS A 280 -17.17 16.73 -0.71
C CYS A 280 -16.90 17.99 -1.53
N TRP A 281 -17.47 18.10 -2.74
CA TRP A 281 -17.16 19.19 -3.67
C TRP A 281 -17.82 20.51 -3.27
N ALA A 282 -17.04 21.59 -3.23
CA ALA A 282 -17.47 22.97 -2.95
C ALA A 282 -17.66 23.82 -4.20
N SER A 283 -16.97 23.49 -5.30
CA SER A 283 -17.11 24.20 -6.56
C SER A 283 -16.89 23.27 -7.76
N CYS A 284 -17.42 23.69 -8.90
CA CYS A 284 -17.33 22.95 -10.16
C CYS A 284 -17.14 23.90 -11.34
N ARG A 285 -16.09 23.66 -12.14
CA ARG A 285 -15.78 24.39 -13.37
C ARG A 285 -15.98 23.49 -14.58
N SER A 286 -16.84 23.89 -15.52
CA SER A 286 -16.85 23.30 -16.87
C SER A 286 -15.59 23.73 -17.63
N VAL A 287 -14.92 22.77 -18.25
CA VAL A 287 -13.69 22.98 -19.01
C VAL A 287 -13.89 22.47 -20.42
N ASP A 288 -13.79 23.38 -21.39
CA ASP A 288 -13.85 23.02 -22.80
C ASP A 288 -12.46 22.58 -23.27
N PHE A 289 -12.38 21.53 -24.09
CA PHE A 289 -11.11 21.06 -24.62
C PHE A 289 -10.34 22.14 -25.39
N GLU A 290 -11.03 23.01 -26.12
CA GLU A 290 -10.42 24.17 -26.81
C GLU A 290 -9.74 25.11 -25.80
N SER A 291 -10.37 25.36 -24.65
CA SER A 291 -9.79 26.21 -23.61
C SER A 291 -8.52 25.63 -22.99
N LEU A 292 -8.33 24.30 -23.06
CA LEU A 292 -7.09 23.65 -22.65
C LEU A 292 -5.93 24.03 -23.56
N MET A 293 -6.16 24.45 -24.82
CA MET A 293 -5.09 24.83 -25.75
C MET A 293 -4.50 26.20 -25.42
N GLU A 294 -5.28 27.08 -24.81
CA GLU A 294 -4.93 28.49 -24.58
C GLU A 294 -4.43 28.78 -23.16
N ARG A 295 -4.76 27.91 -22.20
CA ARG A 295 -4.47 28.12 -20.78
C ARG A 295 -3.74 26.92 -20.19
N ASN A 296 -2.91 27.19 -19.18
CA ASN A 296 -2.23 26.16 -18.39
C ASN A 296 -2.82 25.98 -16.98
N ASP A 297 -3.67 26.92 -16.54
CA ASP A 297 -4.33 26.91 -15.23
C ASP A 297 -5.85 26.97 -15.40
N ILE A 298 -6.56 26.20 -14.58
CA ILE A 298 -8.03 26.14 -14.55
C ILE A 298 -8.51 26.65 -13.19
N ASP A 299 -9.48 27.56 -13.21
CA ASP A 299 -10.13 28.06 -11.99
C ASP A 299 -10.99 26.97 -11.32
N ILE A 300 -11.31 27.15 -10.04
CA ILE A 300 -12.12 26.18 -9.29
C ILE A 300 -13.61 26.23 -9.64
N GLY A 301 -14.03 27.23 -10.42
CA GLY A 301 -15.39 27.34 -10.95
C GLY A 301 -16.38 27.93 -9.97
N ASP A 302 -17.64 27.68 -10.30
CA ASP A 302 -18.78 28.23 -9.58
C ASP A 302 -19.05 27.40 -8.32
N PRO A 303 -19.52 28.03 -7.23
CA PRO A 303 -19.90 27.31 -6.03
C PRO A 303 -21.01 26.30 -6.32
N ILE A 304 -20.93 25.15 -5.67
CA ILE A 304 -22.03 24.19 -5.59
C ILE A 304 -23.19 24.84 -4.83
N LYS A 305 -24.44 24.42 -5.13
CA LYS A 305 -25.64 24.83 -4.40
C LYS A 305 -25.41 24.90 -2.88
N ASP A 306 -25.90 25.98 -2.28
CA ASP A 306 -25.76 26.30 -0.86
C ASP A 306 -24.31 26.44 -0.35
N THR A 307 -23.35 26.71 -1.25
CA THR A 307 -21.95 27.00 -0.92
C THR A 307 -21.60 28.45 -1.19
N LEU A 308 -20.82 29.05 -0.30
CA LEU A 308 -20.22 30.37 -0.45
C LEU A 308 -18.70 30.24 -0.42
N LEU A 309 -18.02 30.94 -1.33
CA LEU A 309 -16.57 31.01 -1.44
C LEU A 309 -16.13 32.45 -1.17
N GLN A 310 -15.06 32.62 -0.40
CA GLN A 310 -14.45 33.92 -0.14
C GLN A 310 -12.93 33.77 -0.07
N VAL A 311 -12.20 34.82 -0.42
CA VAL A 311 -10.74 34.87 -0.26
C VAL A 311 -10.41 35.80 0.90
N SER A 312 -9.58 35.34 1.83
CA SER A 312 -9.11 36.13 2.97
C SER A 312 -8.08 37.18 2.54
N GLN A 313 -7.75 38.11 3.45
CA GLN A 313 -6.67 39.08 3.22
C GLN A 313 -5.28 38.42 3.05
N SER A 314 -5.10 37.20 3.56
CA SER A 314 -3.87 36.41 3.42
C SER A 314 -3.83 35.54 2.16
N ASN A 315 -4.76 35.76 1.20
CA ASN A 315 -4.93 34.94 0.00
C ASN A 315 -5.22 33.46 0.32
N GLU A 316 -5.97 33.21 1.40
CA GLU A 316 -6.47 31.88 1.75
C GLU A 316 -7.93 31.72 1.31
N LEU A 317 -8.28 30.55 0.79
CA LEU A 317 -9.67 30.25 0.45
C LEU A 317 -10.48 29.92 1.71
N LEU A 318 -11.65 30.54 1.82
CA LEU A 318 -12.63 30.35 2.87
C LEU A 318 -13.93 29.79 2.28
N ILE A 319 -14.55 28.82 2.96
CA ILE A 319 -15.78 28.16 2.50
C ILE A 319 -16.85 28.19 3.60
N ARG A 320 -18.11 28.45 3.23
CA ARG A 320 -19.27 28.41 4.14
C ARG A 320 -20.51 27.84 3.45
N GLY A 321 -21.49 27.38 4.23
CA GLY A 321 -22.87 27.14 3.78
C GLY A 321 -23.37 25.70 4.01
N ARG A 322 -22.54 24.70 3.72
CA ARG A 322 -22.86 23.28 3.96
C ARG A 322 -22.13 22.77 5.20
N SER A 323 -22.76 22.96 6.35
CA SER A 323 -22.17 22.68 7.66
C SER A 323 -22.02 21.18 7.94
N CYS A 324 -20.78 20.73 8.08
CA CYS A 324 -20.44 19.43 8.65
C CYS A 324 -20.15 19.55 10.15
N ILE A 325 -20.04 18.43 10.85
CA ILE A 325 -19.61 18.37 12.25
C ILE A 325 -18.19 17.81 12.27
N ILE A 326 -17.24 18.60 12.74
CA ILE A 326 -15.81 18.24 12.79
C ILE A 326 -15.43 18.05 14.26
N ASP A 327 -15.00 16.84 14.63
CA ASP A 327 -14.65 16.47 16.01
C ASP A 327 -15.73 16.89 17.05
N GLY A 328 -17.00 16.70 16.68
CA GLY A 328 -18.16 17.04 17.50
C GLY A 328 -18.62 18.51 17.46
N VAL A 329 -17.91 19.38 16.73
CA VAL A 329 -18.25 20.80 16.59
C VAL A 329 -18.90 21.06 15.23
N SER A 330 -20.11 21.64 15.23
CA SER A 330 -20.78 22.01 13.98
C SER A 330 -20.11 23.24 13.36
N GLN A 331 -19.72 23.11 12.09
CA GLN A 331 -19.03 24.16 11.35
C GLN A 331 -20.04 25.11 10.71
N THR A 332 -20.48 26.11 11.46
CA THR A 332 -21.45 27.14 11.00
C THR A 332 -20.80 28.38 10.40
N ASP A 333 -19.56 28.66 10.77
CA ASP A 333 -18.77 29.79 10.28
C ASP A 333 -17.89 29.44 9.08
N TRP A 334 -17.19 30.45 8.55
CA TRP A 334 -16.21 30.29 7.47
C TRP A 334 -15.10 29.31 7.86
N LEU A 335 -14.91 28.26 7.06
CA LEU A 335 -13.80 27.32 7.19
C LEU A 335 -12.56 27.86 6.46
N CYS A 336 -11.46 27.98 7.19
CA CYS A 336 -10.14 28.18 6.59
C CYS A 336 -9.66 26.86 5.96
N THR A 337 -9.48 26.85 4.64
CA THR A 337 -9.13 25.63 3.88
C THR A 337 -7.65 25.24 4.00
N GLY A 338 -6.79 26.20 4.35
CA GLY A 338 -5.33 26.09 4.23
C GLY A 338 -4.83 26.11 2.78
N ASP A 339 -5.70 26.33 1.79
CA ASP A 339 -5.33 26.46 0.38
C ASP A 339 -5.09 27.94 0.03
N SER A 340 -3.90 28.21 -0.53
CA SER A 340 -3.54 29.53 -1.04
C SER A 340 -4.10 29.70 -2.45
N VAL A 341 -4.68 30.87 -2.72
CA VAL A 341 -5.33 31.18 -3.99
C VAL A 341 -4.85 32.48 -4.61
N LYS A 342 -5.01 32.60 -5.92
CA LYS A 342 -4.97 33.86 -6.66
C LYS A 342 -6.35 34.13 -7.25
N VAL A 343 -6.74 35.40 -7.29
CA VAL A 343 -7.97 35.86 -7.92
C VAL A 343 -7.60 36.69 -9.14
N ASP A 344 -8.19 36.40 -10.30
CA ASP A 344 -7.99 37.24 -11.50
C ASP A 344 -8.93 38.45 -11.53
N ASP A 345 -8.72 39.36 -12.48
CA ASP A 345 -9.50 40.59 -12.64
C ASP A 345 -11.01 40.35 -12.85
N ARG A 346 -11.40 39.11 -13.18
CA ARG A 346 -12.81 38.69 -13.37
C ARG A 346 -13.37 38.00 -12.12
N GLY A 347 -12.62 37.97 -11.02
CA GLY A 347 -13.04 37.34 -9.76
C GLY A 347 -12.88 35.82 -9.74
N LYS A 348 -12.20 35.21 -10.73
CA LYS A 348 -12.02 33.76 -10.76
C LYS A 348 -10.91 33.34 -9.82
N ILE A 349 -11.16 32.28 -9.06
CA ILE A 349 -10.26 31.76 -8.03
C ILE A 349 -9.44 30.59 -8.58
N TYR A 350 -8.12 30.67 -8.46
CA TYR A 350 -7.20 29.60 -8.85
C TYR A 350 -6.38 29.13 -7.65
N ILE A 351 -6.25 27.82 -7.47
CA ILE A 351 -5.46 27.21 -6.39
C ILE A 351 -3.97 27.31 -6.74
N CYS A 352 -3.19 27.94 -5.87
CA CYS A 352 -1.73 28.08 -5.98
C CYS A 352 -0.98 26.97 -5.24
N GLY A 353 -1.63 26.27 -4.31
CA GLY A 353 -1.08 25.22 -3.47
C GLY A 353 -1.56 25.35 -2.03
N ARG A 354 -1.01 24.53 -1.13
CA ARG A 354 -1.30 24.63 0.31
C ARG A 354 -0.39 25.68 0.95
N ILE A 355 -0.94 26.47 1.86
CA ILE A 355 -0.16 27.37 2.73
C ILE A 355 0.90 26.56 3.50
N SER A 356 0.56 25.33 3.92
CA SER A 356 1.48 24.40 4.59
C SER A 356 2.57 23.79 3.68
N ASN A 357 2.42 23.80 2.34
CA ASN A 357 3.40 23.20 1.41
C ASN A 357 4.43 24.22 0.90
N GLN A 358 4.34 25.48 1.31
CA GLN A 358 5.42 26.43 1.08
C GLN A 358 6.53 26.15 2.08
N VAL A 359 7.70 25.82 1.54
CA VAL A 359 8.90 25.59 2.33
C VAL A 359 9.82 26.79 2.21
N LYS A 360 10.48 27.14 3.31
CA LYS A 360 11.55 28.13 3.30
C LYS A 360 12.88 27.38 3.38
N LEU A 361 13.57 27.23 2.26
CA LEU A 361 14.87 26.57 2.17
C LEU A 361 15.94 27.63 1.91
N ASN A 362 17.00 27.64 2.72
CA ASN A 362 18.12 28.60 2.61
C ASN A 362 17.66 30.07 2.54
N GLY A 363 16.62 30.42 3.31
CA GLY A 363 16.05 31.77 3.33
C GLY A 363 15.08 32.10 2.18
N ILE A 364 14.94 31.23 1.18
CA ILE A 364 14.10 31.41 0.00
C ILE A 364 12.77 30.67 0.19
N ARG A 365 11.64 31.36 -0.04
CA ARG A 365 10.30 30.74 -0.03
C ARG A 365 10.06 30.06 -1.36
N LEU A 366 9.87 28.74 -1.34
CA LEU A 366 9.66 27.90 -2.51
C LEU A 366 8.28 27.26 -2.46
N ASN A 367 7.61 27.23 -3.61
CA ASN A 367 6.38 26.46 -3.81
C ASN A 367 6.74 25.17 -4.55
N LEU A 368 6.67 24.04 -3.85
CA LEU A 368 7.07 22.74 -4.40
C LEU A 368 6.25 22.36 -5.64
N ASN A 369 4.96 22.72 -5.67
CA ASN A 369 4.07 22.42 -6.79
C ASN A 369 4.48 23.20 -8.07
N GLU A 370 5.04 24.40 -7.94
CA GLU A 370 5.51 25.18 -9.08
C GLU A 370 6.68 24.48 -9.77
N ILE A 371 7.58 23.91 -8.98
CA ILE A 371 8.74 23.14 -9.46
C ILE A 371 8.27 21.85 -10.15
N GLU A 372 7.36 21.11 -9.51
CA GLU A 372 6.78 19.87 -10.07
C GLU A 372 6.11 20.14 -11.44
N LEU A 373 5.37 21.24 -11.58
CA LEU A 373 4.70 21.62 -12.82
C LEU A 373 5.66 22.02 -13.94
N TYR A 374 6.67 22.84 -13.62
CA TYR A 374 7.69 23.23 -14.58
C TYR A 374 8.39 21.99 -15.15
N VAL A 375 8.80 21.08 -14.29
CA VAL A 375 9.49 19.85 -14.71
C VAL A 375 8.57 18.95 -15.53
N THR A 376 7.32 18.77 -15.12
CA THR A 376 6.34 17.94 -15.86
C THR A 376 5.97 18.55 -17.22
N SER A 377 6.21 19.85 -17.43
CA SER A 377 5.98 20.51 -18.72
C SER A 377 7.07 20.22 -19.77
N LEU A 378 8.22 19.67 -19.37
CA LEU A 378 9.31 19.32 -20.28
C LEU A 378 9.00 18.04 -21.06
N ASP A 379 9.42 18.01 -22.33
CA ASP A 379 9.26 16.84 -23.18
C ASP A 379 10.00 15.62 -22.60
N SER A 380 9.37 14.44 -22.67
CA SER A 380 9.90 13.15 -22.19
C SER A 380 9.81 12.88 -20.67
N ILE A 381 9.07 13.71 -19.92
CA ILE A 381 8.76 13.47 -18.50
C ILE A 381 7.26 13.23 -18.34
N ASP A 382 6.91 12.09 -17.76
CA ASP A 382 5.52 11.69 -17.57
C ASP A 382 4.93 12.31 -16.30
N SER A 383 5.74 12.42 -15.25
CA SER A 383 5.33 12.95 -13.94
C SER A 383 6.53 13.30 -13.06
N CYS A 384 6.33 14.21 -12.12
CA CYS A 384 7.35 14.69 -11.18
C CYS A 384 6.77 14.92 -9.79
N VAL A 385 7.53 14.57 -8.74
CA VAL A 385 7.24 14.86 -7.34
C VAL A 385 8.49 15.42 -6.67
N VAL A 386 8.35 16.55 -5.96
CA VAL A 386 9.45 17.21 -5.26
C VAL A 386 9.20 17.17 -3.76
N ILE A 387 10.21 16.72 -3.02
CA ILE A 387 10.14 16.54 -1.57
C ILE A 387 11.30 17.29 -0.90
N PRO A 388 11.04 18.10 0.14
CA PRO A 388 12.09 18.73 0.94
C PRO A 388 12.74 17.68 1.86
N TYR A 389 14.07 17.70 1.95
CA TYR A 389 14.84 16.78 2.78
C TYR A 389 16.15 17.45 3.24
N ASN A 390 16.41 17.52 4.56
CA ASN A 390 17.61 18.10 5.17
C ASN A 390 18.08 19.41 4.51
N ASN A 391 17.20 20.43 4.49
CA ASN A 391 17.43 21.74 3.85
C ASN A 391 17.69 21.73 2.32
N CYS A 392 17.49 20.60 1.65
CA CYS A 392 17.61 20.44 0.21
C CYS A 392 16.27 19.98 -0.43
N LEU A 393 16.23 19.92 -1.76
CA LEU A 393 15.14 19.35 -2.53
C LEU A 393 15.57 18.01 -3.13
N ILE A 394 14.71 17.00 -3.05
CA ILE A 394 14.83 15.75 -3.79
C ILE A 394 13.72 15.73 -4.84
N MET A 395 14.07 15.43 -6.08
CA MET A 395 13.14 15.34 -7.18
C MET A 395 13.02 13.89 -7.64
N PHE A 396 11.80 13.39 -7.66
CA PHE A 396 11.47 12.10 -8.24
C PHE A 396 10.79 12.36 -9.58
N ILE A 397 11.24 11.68 -10.64
CA ILE A 397 10.66 11.81 -11.98
C ILE A 397 10.33 10.43 -12.52
N LYS A 398 9.35 10.36 -13.41
CA LYS A 398 9.16 9.20 -14.29
C LYS A 398 9.43 9.64 -15.72
N SER A 399 10.49 9.09 -16.32
CA SER A 399 10.94 9.48 -17.67
C SER A 399 11.64 8.32 -18.40
N ASN A 400 11.73 8.42 -19.73
CA ASN A 400 12.61 7.55 -20.52
C ASN A 400 14.09 7.80 -20.16
N LEU A 401 14.94 6.76 -20.23
CA LEU A 401 16.28 6.67 -19.63
C LEU A 401 17.30 7.81 -20.00
N THR A 402 16.98 8.71 -20.92
CA THR A 402 17.89 9.71 -21.50
C THR A 402 17.69 11.15 -21.00
N VAL A 403 16.85 11.42 -20.00
CA VAL A 403 16.39 12.80 -19.64
C VAL A 403 17.14 13.46 -18.47
N LEU A 404 17.85 12.68 -17.64
CA LEU A 404 18.44 13.14 -16.37
C LEU A 404 19.48 14.26 -16.50
N GLU A 405 20.40 14.18 -17.48
CA GLU A 405 21.49 15.15 -17.61
C GLU A 405 21.02 16.51 -18.14
N LYS A 406 20.08 16.50 -19.11
CA LYS A 406 19.45 17.74 -19.61
C LYS A 406 18.69 18.46 -18.51
N LEU A 407 18.00 17.71 -17.64
CA LEU A 407 17.21 18.29 -16.56
C LEU A 407 18.06 19.04 -15.53
N LYS A 408 19.21 18.48 -15.18
CA LYS A 408 20.19 19.10 -14.27
C LYS A 408 20.71 20.43 -14.82
N GLN A 409 20.82 20.54 -16.14
CA GLN A 409 21.30 21.76 -16.82
C GLN A 409 20.20 22.81 -17.02
N SER A 410 18.93 22.39 -17.17
CA SER A 410 17.80 23.29 -17.45
C SER A 410 17.09 23.84 -16.20
N LEU A 411 17.35 23.29 -15.02
CA LEU A 411 16.74 23.75 -13.76
C LEU A 411 17.35 25.09 -13.33
N PRO A 412 16.53 26.13 -13.03
CA PRO A 412 17.00 27.35 -12.41
C PRO A 412 17.80 27.06 -11.13
N LEU A 413 18.86 27.84 -10.86
CA LEU A 413 19.72 27.66 -9.68
C LEU A 413 18.95 27.53 -8.36
N LYS A 414 17.85 28.29 -8.21
CA LYS A 414 16.96 28.24 -7.03
C LYS A 414 16.14 26.95 -6.87
N TRP A 415 16.01 26.14 -7.91
CA TRP A 415 15.23 24.89 -7.95
C TRP A 415 16.12 23.66 -8.12
N ARG A 416 17.44 23.84 -8.00
CA ARG A 416 18.40 22.74 -8.11
C ARG A 416 18.15 21.74 -6.99
N CYS A 417 17.91 20.50 -7.37
CA CYS A 417 17.71 19.41 -6.43
C CYS A 417 19.02 18.71 -6.14
N HIS A 418 19.16 18.23 -4.90
CA HIS A 418 20.28 17.44 -4.45
C HIS A 418 20.34 16.11 -5.22
N ALA A 419 19.19 15.44 -5.34
CA ALA A 419 19.04 14.23 -6.13
C ALA A 419 17.86 14.35 -7.10
N ILE A 420 18.03 13.77 -8.29
CA ILE A 420 16.96 13.57 -9.27
C ILE A 420 16.91 12.07 -9.56
N ILE A 421 15.80 11.43 -9.21
CA ILE A 421 15.68 9.98 -9.16
C ILE A 421 14.61 9.56 -10.15
N ASN A 422 14.98 8.68 -11.10
CA ASN A 422 14.01 8.10 -12.01
C ASN A 422 13.29 6.92 -11.32
N VAL A 423 11.97 7.04 -11.17
CA VAL A 423 11.13 6.06 -10.49
C VAL A 423 10.41 5.20 -11.51
N GLN A 424 10.58 3.88 -11.41
CA GLN A 424 9.90 2.92 -12.30
C GLN A 424 8.38 2.92 -12.04
N HIS A 425 7.99 2.93 -10.77
CA HIS A 425 6.59 2.87 -10.32
C HIS A 425 6.38 3.84 -9.14
N TRP A 426 5.38 4.70 -9.22
CA TRP A 426 5.02 5.57 -8.10
C TRP A 426 4.47 4.72 -6.95
N PRO A 427 5.02 4.80 -5.74
CA PRO A 427 4.37 4.23 -4.58
C PRO A 427 3.09 5.05 -4.33
N ILE A 428 1.97 4.36 -4.18
CA ILE A 428 0.66 4.98 -4.01
C ILE A 428 0.15 4.60 -2.63
N THR A 429 -0.30 5.59 -1.88
CA THR A 429 -1.05 5.40 -0.64
C THR A 429 -2.35 4.64 -0.93
N ILE A 430 -2.98 4.09 0.11
CA ILE A 430 -4.32 3.49 -0.01
C ILE A 430 -5.37 4.48 -0.59
N ASN A 431 -5.06 5.77 -0.50
CA ASN A 431 -5.86 6.89 -0.98
C ASN A 431 -5.69 7.20 -2.48
N GLY A 432 -4.89 6.44 -3.22
CA GLY A 432 -4.64 6.69 -4.64
C GLY A 432 -3.70 7.87 -4.91
N LYS A 433 -3.13 8.49 -3.88
CA LYS A 433 -2.14 9.58 -3.96
C LYS A 433 -0.73 9.04 -3.86
N VAL A 434 0.25 9.73 -4.46
CA VAL A 434 1.67 9.36 -4.33
C VAL A 434 2.11 9.37 -2.87
N ASP A 435 2.71 8.27 -2.41
CA ASP A 435 3.26 8.12 -1.07
C ASP A 435 4.65 8.77 -0.98
N ARG A 436 4.66 10.04 -0.56
CA ARG A 436 5.88 10.83 -0.36
C ARG A 436 6.80 10.24 0.72
N LYS A 437 6.26 9.53 1.71
CA LYS A 437 7.09 8.88 2.77
C LYS A 437 7.80 7.67 2.19
N ALA A 438 7.11 6.83 1.43
CA ALA A 438 7.70 5.67 0.77
C ALA A 438 8.80 6.10 -0.23
N LEU A 439 8.61 7.19 -0.97
CA LEU A 439 9.64 7.75 -1.86
C LEU A 439 10.90 8.20 -1.10
N LEU A 440 10.72 8.90 0.03
CA LEU A 440 11.85 9.31 0.87
C LEU A 440 12.55 8.11 1.50
N GLU A 441 11.81 7.08 1.91
CA GLU A 441 12.40 5.88 2.48
C GLU A 441 13.17 5.07 1.43
N GLN A 442 12.64 4.96 0.21
CA GLN A 442 13.35 4.39 -0.93
C GLN A 442 14.64 5.17 -1.21
N TYR A 443 14.57 6.50 -1.19
CA TYR A 443 15.76 7.34 -1.30
C TYR A 443 16.76 7.07 -0.17
N ARG A 444 16.32 7.02 1.09
CA ARG A 444 17.18 6.71 2.25
C ARG A 444 17.86 5.36 2.10
N GLN A 445 17.10 4.31 1.76
CA GLN A 445 17.67 2.98 1.55
C GLN A 445 18.67 2.95 0.39
N SER A 446 18.47 3.76 -0.65
CA SER A 446 19.43 3.89 -1.75
C SER A 446 20.64 4.78 -1.41
N ASN A 447 20.53 5.71 -0.45
CA ASN A 447 21.57 6.66 -0.05
C ASN A 447 22.23 6.36 1.31
N GLU A 448 21.78 5.32 2.04
CA GLU A 448 22.39 4.82 3.29
C GLU A 448 23.78 4.20 3.09
N ALA A 449 24.32 4.26 1.88
CA ALA A 449 25.64 3.77 1.52
C ALA A 449 26.55 4.88 0.98
N THR A 450 26.49 6.12 1.51
CA THR A 450 27.59 7.08 1.23
C THR A 450 28.80 6.64 2.02
N THR A 451 29.69 5.88 1.42
CA THR A 451 30.88 5.31 2.04
C THR A 451 31.96 6.38 2.29
N LEU A 452 32.98 6.06 3.09
CA LEU A 452 34.17 6.92 3.23
C LEU A 452 34.80 7.20 1.86
N ASP A 453 34.80 6.21 0.97
CA ASP A 453 35.30 6.35 -0.40
C ASP A 453 34.49 7.38 -1.21
N ASP A 454 33.18 7.50 -0.98
CA ASP A 454 32.33 8.52 -1.65
C ASP A 454 32.64 9.93 -1.16
N ILE A 455 32.90 10.09 0.14
CA ILE A 455 33.32 11.38 0.72
C ILE A 455 34.72 11.74 0.21
N GLU A 456 35.65 10.79 0.17
CA GLU A 456 36.98 10.99 -0.42
C GLU A 456 36.88 11.46 -1.87
N ASN A 457 36.04 10.82 -2.69
CA ASN A 457 35.83 11.23 -4.08
C ASN A 457 35.25 12.65 -4.21
N ILE A 458 34.32 13.05 -3.34
CA ILE A 458 33.80 14.42 -3.30
C ILE A 458 34.93 15.41 -3.00
N PHE A 459 35.72 15.15 -1.96
CA PHE A 459 36.79 16.05 -1.51
C PHE A 459 37.92 16.15 -2.55
N VAL A 460 38.26 15.06 -3.24
CA VAL A 460 39.23 15.04 -4.35
C VAL A 460 38.80 15.97 -5.49
N ASN A 461 37.50 16.09 -5.81
CA ASN A 461 37.03 17.03 -6.84
C ASN A 461 37.30 18.50 -6.49
N PHE A 462 37.49 18.83 -5.21
CA PHE A 462 37.89 20.15 -4.74
C PHE A 462 39.39 20.26 -4.46
N GLY A 463 40.16 19.23 -4.80
CA GLY A 463 41.61 19.17 -4.61
C GLY A 463 42.05 18.88 -3.18
N ILE A 464 41.19 18.26 -2.36
CA ILE A 464 41.49 17.94 -0.95
C ILE A 464 41.82 16.45 -0.81
N ASP A 465 42.98 16.15 -0.23
CA ASP A 465 43.38 14.82 0.22
C ASP A 465 43.02 14.69 1.71
N ILE A 466 41.97 13.91 2.02
CA ILE A 466 41.42 13.80 3.38
C ILE A 466 42.45 13.35 4.42
N VAL A 467 43.49 12.61 4.01
CA VAL A 467 44.54 12.12 4.92
C VAL A 467 45.62 13.18 5.12
N LYS A 468 46.07 13.84 4.06
CA LYS A 468 47.15 14.85 4.14
C LYS A 468 46.67 16.21 4.63
N ASP A 469 45.50 16.64 4.19
CA ASP A 469 44.94 17.97 4.45
C ASP A 469 44.07 18.01 5.70
N ARG A 470 44.03 16.91 6.46
CA ARG A 470 43.16 16.72 7.62
C ARG A 470 43.15 17.91 8.58
N ASN A 471 44.31 18.49 8.87
CA ASN A 471 44.43 19.60 9.83
C ASN A 471 44.61 20.96 9.15
N VAL A 472 44.49 21.03 7.82
CA VAL A 472 44.61 22.26 7.03
C VAL A 472 43.27 22.98 7.06
N THR A 473 43.32 24.31 7.16
CA THR A 473 42.10 25.14 7.12
C THR A 473 41.59 25.28 5.68
N PHE A 474 40.28 25.41 5.50
CA PHE A 474 39.71 25.64 4.16
C PHE A 474 40.19 26.96 3.53
N SER A 475 40.56 27.95 4.34
CA SER A 475 41.23 29.17 3.89
C SER A 475 42.60 28.89 3.25
N GLU A 476 43.40 28.01 3.83
CA GLU A 476 44.71 27.61 3.29
C GLU A 476 44.56 26.76 2.00
N LEU A 477 43.47 26.01 1.89
CA LEU A 477 43.08 25.28 0.67
C LEU A 477 42.47 26.18 -0.43
N GLY A 478 42.38 27.50 -0.18
CA GLY A 478 41.93 28.48 -1.17
C GLY A 478 40.42 28.40 -1.47
N PHE A 479 39.61 28.02 -0.48
CA PHE A 479 38.15 28.03 -0.62
C PHE A 479 37.61 29.46 -0.68
N THR A 480 36.75 29.71 -1.66
CA THR A 480 35.96 30.94 -1.79
C THR A 480 34.51 30.68 -1.39
N SER A 481 33.70 31.73 -1.22
CA SER A 481 32.27 31.59 -0.93
C SER A 481 31.53 30.72 -1.97
N LEU A 482 31.98 30.72 -3.24
CA LEU A 482 31.43 29.87 -4.28
C LEU A 482 31.78 28.41 -4.06
N LYS A 483 33.08 28.08 -3.89
CA LYS A 483 33.53 26.69 -3.63
C LYS A 483 32.95 26.12 -2.33
N ALA A 484 32.82 26.95 -1.29
CA ALA A 484 32.19 26.58 -0.03
C ALA A 484 30.71 26.22 -0.22
N THR A 485 30.00 26.99 -1.05
CA THR A 485 28.60 26.73 -1.40
C THR A 485 28.46 25.46 -2.25
N GLU A 486 29.37 25.25 -3.21
CA GLU A 486 29.38 24.05 -4.07
C GLU A 486 29.65 22.77 -3.27
N LEU A 487 30.64 22.79 -2.37
CA LEU A 487 30.93 21.66 -1.47
C LEU A 487 29.74 21.41 -0.52
N MET A 488 29.18 22.48 0.07
CA MET A 488 27.99 22.38 0.93
C MET A 488 26.82 21.69 0.22
N LEU A 489 26.52 22.04 -1.03
CA LEU A 489 25.44 21.39 -1.79
C LEU A 489 25.63 19.87 -1.96
N GLN A 490 26.88 19.39 -1.90
CA GLN A 490 27.21 17.97 -2.02
C GLN A 490 27.16 17.25 -0.66
N ILE A 491 27.56 17.89 0.44
CA ILE A 491 27.75 17.21 1.74
C ILE A 491 26.77 17.61 2.85
N GLN A 492 25.97 18.69 2.70
CA GLN A 492 25.10 19.20 3.77
C GLN A 492 24.14 18.14 4.33
N HIS A 493 23.67 17.23 3.47
CA HIS A 493 22.75 16.16 3.85
C HIS A 493 23.37 15.09 4.76
N LEU A 494 24.72 15.01 4.82
CA LEU A 494 25.50 14.09 5.65
C LEU A 494 25.82 14.69 7.03
N VAL A 495 25.53 15.97 7.24
CA VAL A 495 25.83 16.66 8.50
C VAL A 495 24.91 16.13 9.60
N ALA A 496 25.51 15.70 10.70
CA ALA A 496 24.82 15.12 11.85
C ALA A 496 23.93 16.14 12.57
N ASP A 497 24.40 17.38 12.64
CA ASP A 497 23.73 18.50 13.30
C ASP A 497 23.00 19.38 12.25
N PRO A 498 21.66 19.42 12.25
CA PRO A 498 20.89 20.21 11.28
C PRO A 498 21.09 21.73 11.41
N ASP A 499 21.59 22.23 12.55
CA ASP A 499 21.88 23.65 12.76
C ASP A 499 23.32 24.03 12.35
N PHE A 500 24.15 23.04 11.99
CA PHE A 500 25.51 23.28 11.52
C PHE A 500 25.53 23.82 10.08
N SER A 501 25.97 25.06 9.94
CA SER A 501 26.13 25.73 8.65
C SER A 501 27.49 25.42 8.03
N VAL A 502 27.52 24.52 7.05
CA VAL A 502 28.74 24.11 6.35
C VAL A 502 29.44 25.30 5.70
N VAL A 503 28.69 26.21 5.08
CA VAL A 503 29.26 27.40 4.42
C VAL A 503 29.90 28.34 5.43
N GLN A 504 29.23 28.62 6.56
CA GLN A 504 29.80 29.49 7.57
C GLN A 504 31.05 28.87 8.18
N TYR A 505 31.01 27.55 8.46
CA TYR A 505 32.15 26.82 8.98
C TYR A 505 33.37 26.88 8.05
N ILE A 506 33.20 26.56 6.76
CA ILE A 506 34.28 26.58 5.75
C ILE A 506 34.88 28.00 5.59
N LEU A 507 34.06 29.04 5.75
CA LEU A 507 34.50 30.43 5.60
C LEU A 507 35.08 31.04 6.89
N THR A 508 35.07 30.31 8.02
CA THR A 508 35.78 30.75 9.22
C THR A 508 37.30 30.56 9.09
N SER A 509 38.08 31.36 9.83
CA SER A 509 39.54 31.23 9.89
C SER A 509 40.00 29.89 10.47
N ASP A 510 39.14 29.22 11.23
CA ASP A 510 39.50 28.04 12.04
C ASP A 510 38.86 26.75 11.50
N GLY A 511 38.14 26.83 10.37
CA GLY A 511 37.44 25.68 9.77
C GLY A 511 38.43 24.72 9.12
N THR A 512 38.61 23.53 9.69
CA THR A 512 39.53 22.49 9.18
C THR A 512 38.78 21.31 8.54
N VAL A 513 39.48 20.55 7.69
CA VAL A 513 38.95 19.33 7.07
C VAL A 513 38.52 18.32 8.13
N GLU A 514 39.31 18.13 9.20
CA GLU A 514 38.96 17.24 10.31
C GLU A 514 37.69 17.67 11.04
N GLY A 515 37.55 18.97 11.32
CA GLY A 515 36.37 19.48 12.02
C GLY A 515 35.10 19.33 11.17
N LEU A 516 35.20 19.48 9.85
CA LEU A 516 34.10 19.18 8.94
C LEU A 516 33.78 17.68 8.89
N LEU A 517 34.78 16.79 8.85
CA LEU A 517 34.58 15.34 8.89
C LEU A 517 33.92 14.87 10.19
N LYS A 518 34.28 15.46 11.33
CA LYS A 518 33.61 15.22 12.62
C LYS A 518 32.15 15.65 12.60
N ALA A 519 31.81 16.73 11.89
CA ALA A 519 30.42 17.16 11.71
C ALA A 519 29.60 16.23 10.80
N LEU A 520 30.24 15.43 9.94
CA LEU A 520 29.61 14.57 8.93
C LEU A 520 29.19 13.17 9.42
N CYS A 521 28.91 12.95 10.72
CA CYS A 521 28.50 11.63 11.24
C CYS A 521 29.51 10.47 11.02
N TYR A 522 30.77 10.76 10.66
CA TYR A 522 31.82 9.77 10.38
C TYR A 522 32.96 9.83 11.41
N ASN A 523 33.16 8.74 12.16
CA ASN A 523 34.29 8.60 13.09
C ASN A 523 35.48 7.93 12.38
N TYR A 524 36.53 8.70 12.10
CA TYR A 524 37.84 8.16 11.71
C TYR A 524 38.51 7.51 12.94
N PRO A 525 38.91 6.22 12.93
CA PRO A 525 39.52 5.61 14.09
C PRO A 525 40.88 6.26 14.40
N THR A 526 40.96 6.89 15.56
CA THR A 526 42.19 7.48 16.11
C THR A 526 42.81 6.51 17.12
N THR A 527 44.09 6.17 16.90
CA THR A 527 45.08 5.60 17.83
C THR A 527 45.27 4.07 17.93
N VAL A 528 46.53 3.69 17.69
CA VAL A 528 47.21 2.44 18.04
C VAL A 528 47.61 2.50 19.52
N SER A 529 47.16 1.57 20.37
CA SER A 529 47.81 1.24 21.65
C SER A 529 47.35 -0.11 22.23
N SER A 530 48.24 -0.74 22.99
CA SER A 530 48.36 -2.15 23.41
C SER A 530 47.41 -2.60 24.53
N PRO A 531 47.20 -3.94 24.72
CA PRO A 531 46.07 -4.47 25.48
C PRO A 531 46.37 -4.67 26.97
N SER A 532 45.48 -4.18 27.84
CA SER A 532 45.39 -4.64 29.23
C SER A 532 44.02 -5.26 29.53
N ARG A 533 44.13 -6.47 30.07
CA ARG A 533 43.13 -7.44 30.53
C ARG A 533 41.92 -6.84 31.24
N PHE A 534 40.71 -7.27 30.88
CA PHE A 534 39.78 -7.97 31.82
C PHE A 534 38.65 -8.74 31.10
N SER A 535 38.50 -10.00 31.56
CA SER A 535 37.33 -10.90 31.58
C SER A 535 36.65 -11.42 30.30
N LYS A 536 36.98 -12.69 30.03
CA LYS A 536 36.28 -13.73 29.25
C LYS A 536 34.74 -13.69 29.33
N LYS A 537 34.09 -13.49 28.18
CA LYS A 537 33.05 -14.37 27.60
C LYS A 537 32.67 -13.80 26.23
N TYR A 538 32.54 -14.68 25.23
CA TYR A 538 32.21 -14.43 23.82
C TYR A 538 33.37 -14.06 22.87
N ASP A 539 34.26 -15.04 22.61
CA ASP A 539 35.12 -15.05 21.42
C ASP A 539 34.99 -16.39 20.70
N CYS A 540 33.90 -16.55 19.94
CA CYS A 540 33.75 -17.62 18.94
C CYS A 540 33.12 -17.14 17.63
N VAL A 541 33.01 -15.81 17.38
CA VAL A 541 32.31 -15.29 16.18
C VAL A 541 33.17 -14.33 15.34
N LYS A 542 34.42 -14.03 15.73
CA LYS A 542 35.33 -13.19 14.92
C LYS A 542 36.46 -13.92 14.19
N GLN A 543 36.43 -15.26 14.14
CA GLN A 543 37.43 -16.06 13.42
C GLN A 543 36.90 -16.75 12.16
N LEU A 544 35.70 -16.39 11.69
CA LEU A 544 35.14 -16.88 10.43
C LEU A 544 35.11 -15.82 9.30
N ALA A 545 35.38 -14.54 9.62
CA ALA A 545 35.45 -13.48 8.60
C ALA A 545 36.86 -13.26 8.03
N SER A 546 37.90 -13.87 8.62
CA SER A 546 39.30 -13.73 8.16
C SER A 546 39.80 -14.88 7.27
N VAL A 547 38.92 -15.78 6.83
CA VAL A 547 39.28 -16.91 5.95
C VAL A 547 38.83 -16.68 4.50
N VAL A 548 38.09 -15.61 4.20
CA VAL A 548 37.63 -15.31 2.83
C VAL A 548 38.46 -14.22 2.12
N ASP A 549 39.45 -13.64 2.79
CA ASP A 549 40.32 -12.60 2.21
C ASP A 549 41.61 -13.13 1.55
N ASN A 550 41.66 -14.39 1.11
CA ASN A 550 42.80 -14.89 0.32
C ASN A 550 42.48 -16.07 -0.61
N ALA A 551 41.31 -16.06 -1.28
CA ALA A 551 40.99 -17.10 -2.26
C ALA A 551 41.42 -16.72 -3.69
N SER A 552 42.74 -16.63 -3.93
CA SER A 552 43.32 -16.64 -5.28
C SER A 552 43.60 -18.06 -5.81
N SER A 553 42.98 -19.09 -5.23
CA SER A 553 42.61 -20.34 -5.90
C SER A 553 41.65 -21.14 -5.01
N SER A 554 40.56 -21.68 -5.57
CA SER A 554 39.72 -22.67 -4.89
C SER A 554 40.16 -24.07 -5.35
N SER A 555 40.44 -24.97 -4.40
CA SER A 555 40.74 -26.38 -4.68
C SER A 555 39.59 -27.28 -4.24
N LEU A 556 39.30 -28.32 -5.04
CA LEU A 556 38.31 -29.34 -4.71
C LEU A 556 38.81 -30.18 -3.52
N VAL A 557 38.07 -30.20 -2.41
CA VAL A 557 38.45 -30.96 -1.19
C VAL A 557 37.95 -32.40 -1.24
N TRP A 558 36.68 -32.62 -1.61
CA TRP A 558 36.07 -33.93 -1.83
C TRP A 558 34.83 -33.79 -2.73
N GLN A 559 34.37 -34.90 -3.30
CA GLN A 559 33.18 -34.96 -4.15
C GLN A 559 32.42 -36.27 -3.89
N GLU A 560 31.09 -36.20 -3.78
CA GLU A 560 30.21 -37.36 -3.60
C GLU A 560 29.10 -37.38 -4.68
N ASN A 561 28.80 -38.57 -5.22
CA ASN A 561 27.80 -38.74 -6.27
C ASN A 561 26.41 -39.08 -5.70
N MET A 562 25.47 -38.13 -5.74
CA MET A 562 24.11 -38.32 -5.22
C MET A 562 23.13 -39.05 -6.17
N GLU A 563 23.64 -39.66 -7.25
CA GLU A 563 22.97 -40.47 -8.29
C GLU A 563 21.97 -39.74 -9.20
N LYS A 564 21.29 -38.70 -8.71
CA LYS A 564 20.38 -37.83 -9.48
C LYS A 564 20.50 -36.39 -9.01
N CYS A 565 19.79 -35.49 -9.71
CA CYS A 565 19.69 -34.06 -9.39
C CYS A 565 19.39 -33.81 -7.90
N ILE A 566 19.96 -32.71 -7.39
CA ILE A 566 19.82 -32.23 -6.03
C ILE A 566 19.13 -30.86 -6.13
N ASP A 567 17.84 -30.82 -5.84
CA ASP A 567 17.07 -29.55 -5.76
C ASP A 567 17.10 -28.96 -4.34
N ALA A 568 17.33 -29.82 -3.33
CA ALA A 568 17.40 -29.45 -1.93
C ALA A 568 18.72 -28.77 -1.57
N THR A 569 18.66 -27.67 -0.81
CA THR A 569 19.84 -26.98 -0.30
C THR A 569 20.59 -27.88 0.70
N PRO A 570 21.92 -28.06 0.60
CA PRO A 570 22.71 -28.76 1.60
C PRO A 570 22.58 -28.10 2.98
N VAL A 571 22.33 -28.89 4.02
CA VAL A 571 22.17 -28.35 5.39
C VAL A 571 23.39 -28.66 6.23
N LEU A 572 24.04 -27.60 6.69
CA LEU A 572 25.17 -27.67 7.62
C LEU A 572 24.66 -27.74 9.06
N ASN A 573 25.21 -28.68 9.83
CA ASN A 573 25.05 -28.69 11.28
C ASN A 573 26.38 -29.14 11.89
N ASN A 574 27.04 -28.25 12.65
CA ASN A 574 28.38 -28.46 13.18
C ASN A 574 29.39 -28.89 12.07
N ASN A 575 30.00 -30.07 12.21
CA ASN A 575 31.04 -30.59 11.30
C ASN A 575 30.51 -31.56 10.23
N PHE A 576 29.20 -31.57 9.96
CA PHE A 576 28.64 -32.44 8.94
C PHE A 576 27.59 -31.72 8.08
N VAL A 577 27.37 -32.27 6.89
CA VAL A 577 26.41 -31.80 5.91
C VAL A 577 25.41 -32.90 5.60
N ILE A 578 24.13 -32.56 5.58
CA ILE A 578 23.05 -33.48 5.20
C ILE A 578 22.45 -33.05 3.86
N ILE A 579 22.36 -33.99 2.92
CA ILE A 579 21.94 -33.73 1.53
C ILE A 579 20.99 -34.84 1.07
N GLY A 580 19.88 -34.44 0.43
CA GLY A 580 18.92 -35.36 -0.21
C GLY A 580 18.86 -35.13 -1.71
N SER A 581 18.54 -36.17 -2.49
CA SER A 581 18.45 -36.08 -3.96
C SER A 581 17.19 -36.70 -4.56
N HIS A 582 16.99 -36.49 -5.85
CA HIS A 582 15.90 -37.08 -6.64
C HIS A 582 15.99 -38.61 -6.79
N SER A 583 17.08 -39.23 -6.35
CA SER A 583 17.19 -40.69 -6.32
C SER A 583 16.52 -41.28 -5.06
N GLY A 584 16.13 -40.43 -4.11
CA GLY A 584 15.67 -40.81 -2.77
C GLY A 584 16.82 -41.12 -1.82
N ARG A 585 18.07 -40.86 -2.23
CA ARG A 585 19.26 -40.98 -1.39
C ARG A 585 19.38 -39.76 -0.47
N LEU A 586 19.45 -40.01 0.83
CA LEU A 586 19.68 -39.03 1.89
C LEU A 586 20.98 -39.42 2.61
N VAL A 587 21.96 -38.53 2.66
CA VAL A 587 23.28 -38.82 3.20
C VAL A 587 23.69 -37.76 4.21
N SER A 588 24.35 -38.17 5.29
CA SER A 588 25.09 -37.30 6.20
C SER A 588 26.59 -37.53 6.01
N LEU A 589 27.31 -36.48 5.63
CA LEU A 589 28.74 -36.50 5.31
C LEU A 589 29.53 -35.63 6.30
N ASN A 590 30.74 -36.03 6.66
CA ASN A 590 31.67 -35.16 7.37
C ASN A 590 32.13 -34.03 6.43
N LEU A 591 32.04 -32.78 6.89
CA LEU A 591 32.34 -31.59 6.09
C LEU A 591 33.81 -31.50 5.69
N VAL A 592 34.73 -32.04 6.49
CA VAL A 592 36.17 -31.92 6.30
C VAL A 592 36.70 -32.88 5.25
N ASP A 593 36.27 -34.15 5.30
CA ASP A 593 36.85 -35.23 4.49
C ASP A 593 35.84 -35.94 3.55
N GLY A 594 34.55 -35.59 3.62
CA GLY A 594 33.52 -36.19 2.79
C GLY A 594 33.13 -37.62 3.19
N THR A 595 33.56 -38.11 4.35
CA THR A 595 33.20 -39.47 4.80
C THR A 595 31.71 -39.59 5.14
N ILE A 596 31.06 -40.64 4.63
CA ILE A 596 29.64 -40.93 4.90
C ILE A 596 29.49 -41.42 6.35
N ARG A 597 28.76 -40.67 7.17
CA ARG A 597 28.39 -41.08 8.54
C ARG A 597 27.24 -42.08 8.53
N TRP A 598 26.22 -41.79 7.74
CA TRP A 598 25.12 -42.70 7.47
C TRP A 598 24.45 -42.34 6.15
N GLU A 599 23.79 -43.33 5.57
CA GLU A 599 23.02 -43.21 4.35
C GLU A 599 21.63 -43.82 4.55
N LYS A 600 20.60 -43.16 4.00
CA LYS A 600 19.23 -43.65 4.01
C LYS A 600 18.62 -43.54 2.63
N ARG A 601 17.99 -44.64 2.18
CA ARG A 601 17.17 -44.66 0.98
C ARG A 601 15.69 -44.50 1.34
N LEU A 602 15.10 -43.39 0.92
CA LEU A 602 13.67 -43.15 1.00
C LEU A 602 12.97 -43.62 -0.28
N GLN A 603 11.68 -43.90 -0.18
CA GLN A 603 10.94 -44.51 -1.29
C GLN A 603 10.74 -43.55 -2.47
N GLY A 604 10.75 -42.24 -2.22
CA GLY A 604 10.63 -41.17 -3.21
C GLY A 604 11.83 -40.22 -3.27
N ARG A 605 11.80 -39.33 -4.26
CA ARG A 605 12.65 -38.15 -4.44
C ARG A 605 12.62 -37.23 -3.23
N ILE A 606 13.73 -36.56 -2.95
CA ILE A 606 13.79 -35.50 -1.95
C ILE A 606 13.99 -34.19 -2.71
N GLU A 607 12.95 -33.37 -2.76
CA GLU A 607 12.96 -32.08 -3.48
C GLU A 607 13.00 -30.88 -2.53
N GLY A 608 12.46 -31.04 -1.31
CA GLY A 608 12.52 -30.01 -0.26
C GLY A 608 13.80 -30.12 0.57
N THR A 609 14.31 -28.99 1.04
CA THR A 609 15.44 -28.92 1.96
C THR A 609 15.10 -29.64 3.27
N VAL A 610 16.07 -30.37 3.83
CA VAL A 610 15.90 -31.06 5.12
C VAL A 610 15.90 -30.07 6.27
N ALA A 611 15.22 -30.38 7.37
CA ALA A 611 15.31 -29.58 8.60
C ALA A 611 16.08 -30.37 9.66
N VAL A 612 17.06 -29.74 10.31
CA VAL A 612 17.88 -30.38 11.34
C VAL A 612 17.84 -29.53 12.61
N ASN A 613 17.33 -30.09 13.70
CA ASN A 613 17.38 -29.47 15.03
C ASN A 613 17.07 -30.51 16.11
N TYR A 614 17.50 -30.27 17.35
CA TYR A 614 17.22 -31.14 18.50
C TYR A 614 17.61 -32.62 18.32
N GLY A 615 18.65 -32.92 17.52
CA GLY A 615 19.04 -34.31 17.21
C GLY A 615 18.11 -35.03 16.24
N ILE A 616 17.24 -34.29 15.53
CA ILE A 616 16.22 -34.82 14.63
C ILE A 616 16.40 -34.21 13.24
N VAL A 617 16.32 -35.08 12.24
CA VAL A 617 16.28 -34.71 10.81
C VAL A 617 14.85 -34.91 10.31
N VAL A 618 14.25 -33.87 9.75
CA VAL A 618 12.93 -33.94 9.10
C VAL A 618 13.11 -33.81 7.61
N VAL A 619 12.58 -34.78 6.86
CA VAL A 619 12.69 -34.83 5.40
C VAL A 619 11.37 -35.26 4.80
N ALA A 620 10.95 -34.54 3.77
CA ALA A 620 9.82 -34.91 2.95
C ALA A 620 10.28 -35.71 1.73
N SER A 621 9.59 -36.80 1.43
CA SER A 621 9.84 -37.63 0.25
C SER A 621 8.65 -37.60 -0.71
N LEU A 622 8.92 -37.48 -2.01
CA LEU A 622 7.97 -37.29 -3.11
C LEU A 622 8.17 -38.35 -4.18
N LYS A 623 7.15 -39.00 -4.74
CA LYS A 623 7.39 -40.02 -5.77
C LYS A 623 6.37 -39.96 -6.91
N LEU A 624 6.83 -39.80 -8.15
CA LEU A 624 5.99 -39.60 -9.35
C LEU A 624 5.27 -40.88 -9.82
N LYS A 625 3.99 -40.72 -10.19
CA LYS A 625 3.07 -41.64 -10.89
C LYS A 625 3.14 -43.12 -10.48
N GLY A 626 2.23 -43.53 -9.59
CA GLY A 626 1.93 -44.94 -9.28
C GLY A 626 2.49 -45.45 -7.96
N CYS A 627 3.32 -44.68 -7.27
CA CYS A 627 3.61 -44.82 -5.85
C CYS A 627 3.98 -43.42 -5.39
N TYR A 628 3.11 -42.74 -4.65
CA TYR A 628 3.45 -41.56 -3.86
C TYR A 628 3.44 -42.04 -2.42
N ASP A 629 4.44 -41.70 -1.61
CA ASP A 629 4.36 -42.07 -0.21
C ASP A 629 3.73 -40.92 0.63
N HIS A 630 3.74 -39.67 0.12
CA HIS A 630 3.20 -38.47 0.77
C HIS A 630 3.73 -38.25 2.19
N ASN A 631 4.95 -38.72 2.48
CA ASN A 631 5.42 -38.79 3.85
C ASN A 631 6.45 -37.73 4.20
N VAL A 632 6.31 -37.28 5.44
CA VAL A 632 7.36 -36.60 6.19
C VAL A 632 7.96 -37.59 7.18
N TYR A 633 9.27 -37.78 7.08
CA TYR A 633 10.05 -38.67 7.91
C TYR A 633 10.79 -37.87 8.98
N PHE A 634 10.73 -38.35 10.21
CA PHE A 634 11.53 -37.87 11.34
C PHE A 634 12.60 -38.90 11.63
N LEU A 635 13.87 -38.55 11.46
CA LEU A 635 15.01 -39.43 11.64
C LEU A 635 15.88 -38.95 12.81
N ASN A 636 16.56 -39.88 13.45
CA ASN A 636 17.62 -39.57 14.40
C ASN A 636 18.85 -39.05 13.63
N GLU A 637 19.38 -37.90 14.03
CA GLU A 637 20.49 -37.20 13.36
C GLU A 637 21.81 -37.98 13.38
N GLU A 638 22.08 -38.76 14.43
CA GLU A 638 23.33 -39.50 14.57
C GLU A 638 23.35 -40.79 13.77
N SER A 639 22.20 -41.47 13.66
CA SER A 639 22.11 -42.83 13.09
C SER A 639 21.36 -42.90 11.76
N GLY A 640 20.60 -41.88 11.37
CA GLY A 640 19.72 -41.93 10.20
C GLY A 640 18.54 -42.89 10.36
N ASN A 641 18.22 -43.33 11.58
CA ASN A 641 17.09 -44.21 11.86
C ASN A 641 15.76 -43.43 11.84
N VAL A 642 14.75 -43.95 11.14
CA VAL A 642 13.41 -43.34 11.09
C VAL A 642 12.70 -43.59 12.43
N LEU A 643 12.41 -42.51 13.14
CA LEU A 643 11.73 -42.49 14.43
C LEU A 643 10.20 -42.41 14.29
N TRP A 644 9.74 -41.64 13.30
CA TRP A 644 8.33 -41.48 12.98
C TRP A 644 8.12 -41.07 11.52
N LYS A 645 6.91 -41.32 11.04
CA LYS A 645 6.48 -41.10 9.67
C LYS A 645 5.05 -40.56 9.71
N PHE A 646 4.81 -39.44 9.03
CA PHE A 646 3.49 -38.82 8.92
C PHE A 646 3.10 -38.66 7.45
N THR A 647 1.88 -39.06 7.10
CA THR A 647 1.37 -39.02 5.72
C THR A 647 0.47 -37.79 5.54
N THR A 648 0.72 -37.05 4.46
CA THR A 648 -0.05 -35.88 4.01
C THR A 648 -0.96 -36.27 2.83
N ASN A 649 -1.95 -35.45 2.48
CA ASN A 649 -2.84 -35.78 1.35
C ASN A 649 -2.23 -35.42 0.00
N ASP A 650 -1.15 -34.65 -0.02
CA ASP A 650 -0.41 -34.26 -1.21
C ASP A 650 1.04 -33.92 -0.83
N ILE A 651 1.89 -33.61 -1.81
CA ILE A 651 3.33 -33.45 -1.66
C ILE A 651 3.74 -32.33 -0.69
N VAL A 652 4.85 -32.53 0.02
CA VAL A 652 5.52 -31.52 0.84
C VAL A 652 6.82 -31.11 0.14
N LYS A 653 6.87 -29.89 -0.38
CA LYS A 653 8.08 -29.29 -0.97
C LYS A 653 8.72 -28.24 -0.07
N SER A 654 7.95 -27.57 0.76
CA SER A 654 8.46 -26.61 1.73
C SER A 654 9.34 -27.29 2.78
N THR A 655 10.42 -26.63 3.17
CA THR A 655 11.26 -27.02 4.30
C THR A 655 10.41 -27.05 5.58
N SER A 656 10.45 -28.17 6.30
CA SER A 656 9.76 -28.29 7.58
C SER A 656 10.40 -27.39 8.64
N LYS A 657 9.61 -26.80 9.55
CA LYS A 657 10.13 -25.82 10.51
C LYS A 657 9.92 -26.26 11.95
N PHE A 658 11.01 -26.50 12.68
CA PHE A 658 10.94 -26.70 14.13
C PHE A 658 10.49 -25.41 14.82
N ILE A 659 9.49 -25.52 15.71
CA ILE A 659 9.01 -24.38 16.51
C ILE A 659 9.27 -24.56 18.02
N ALA A 660 9.53 -25.78 18.45
CA ALA A 660 9.97 -26.15 19.79
C ALA A 660 10.48 -27.61 19.76
N ASP A 661 11.19 -28.03 20.81
CA ASP A 661 11.52 -29.44 20.98
C ASP A 661 10.24 -30.29 21.08
N GLY A 662 10.14 -31.29 20.21
CA GLY A 662 8.94 -32.11 20.02
C GLY A 662 7.95 -31.57 18.98
N GLN A 663 8.08 -30.34 18.48
CA GLN A 663 7.09 -29.70 17.61
C GLN A 663 7.66 -29.18 16.28
N CYS A 664 7.05 -29.60 15.18
CA CYS A 664 7.47 -29.25 13.82
C CYS A 664 6.29 -28.85 12.93
N LEU A 665 6.41 -27.73 12.23
CA LEU A 665 5.47 -27.26 11.22
C LEU A 665 5.78 -27.86 9.85
N ILE A 666 4.74 -28.29 9.16
CA ILE A 666 4.80 -28.86 7.81
C ILE A 666 3.73 -28.19 6.97
N ALA A 667 4.12 -27.70 5.80
CA ALA A 667 3.21 -27.19 4.79
C ALA A 667 3.21 -28.14 3.58
N SER A 668 2.05 -28.34 2.98
CA SER A 668 1.87 -29.27 1.86
C SER A 668 1.03 -28.69 0.74
N HIS A 669 1.11 -29.34 -0.41
CA HIS A 669 0.38 -28.98 -1.60
C HIS A 669 -1.13 -29.19 -1.49
N ASP A 670 -1.57 -29.99 -0.51
CA ASP A 670 -2.97 -30.19 -0.15
C ASP A 670 -3.60 -28.95 0.52
N GLN A 671 -2.92 -27.81 0.48
CA GLN A 671 -3.35 -26.51 0.98
C GLN A 671 -3.43 -26.43 2.51
N HIS A 672 -2.75 -27.33 3.22
CA HIS A 672 -2.76 -27.33 4.68
C HIS A 672 -1.38 -27.04 5.29
N LEU A 673 -1.38 -26.19 6.32
CA LEU A 673 -0.30 -26.10 7.29
C LEU A 673 -0.63 -26.96 8.50
N ARG A 674 0.31 -27.78 8.96
CA ARG A 674 0.15 -28.70 10.09
C ARG A 674 1.21 -28.48 11.15
N LEU A 675 0.81 -28.52 12.41
CA LEU A 675 1.73 -28.67 13.53
C LEU A 675 1.75 -30.12 13.97
N LEU A 676 2.91 -30.77 13.89
CA LEU A 676 3.11 -32.13 14.37
C LEU A 676 3.88 -32.15 15.69
N ASP A 677 3.52 -33.10 16.56
CA ASP A 677 4.26 -33.47 17.75
C ASP A 677 4.96 -34.82 17.50
N TYR A 678 6.25 -34.79 17.17
CA TYR A 678 6.99 -36.00 16.75
C TYR A 678 7.38 -36.91 17.92
N LYS A 679 7.43 -36.37 19.15
CA LYS A 679 7.63 -37.19 20.35
C LYS A 679 6.37 -37.97 20.71
N LYS A 680 5.20 -37.32 20.59
CA LYS A 680 3.89 -37.97 20.81
C LYS A 680 3.30 -38.64 19.58
N ARG A 681 3.98 -38.56 18.43
CA ARG A 681 3.59 -39.16 17.14
C ARG A 681 2.16 -38.79 16.72
N ARG A 682 1.79 -37.52 16.86
CA ARG A 682 0.44 -37.03 16.54
C ARG A 682 0.45 -35.66 15.88
N MET A 683 -0.60 -35.36 15.12
CA MET A 683 -0.89 -34.00 14.68
C MET A 683 -1.52 -33.22 15.82
N VAL A 684 -1.00 -32.03 16.10
CA VAL A 684 -1.52 -31.12 17.15
C VAL A 684 -2.70 -30.32 16.61
N TRP A 685 -2.53 -29.72 15.43
CA TRP A 685 -3.56 -28.99 14.70
C TRP A 685 -3.18 -28.88 13.22
N PHE A 686 -4.14 -28.50 12.39
CA PHE A 686 -3.93 -28.09 11.01
C PHE A 686 -4.74 -26.83 10.70
N ALA A 687 -4.32 -26.08 9.68
CA ALA A 687 -5.01 -24.92 9.15
C ALA A 687 -5.08 -25.03 7.62
N PHE A 688 -6.25 -24.73 7.05
CA PHE A 688 -6.44 -24.64 5.61
C PHE A 688 -6.02 -23.25 5.13
N CYS A 689 -5.21 -23.21 4.08
CA CYS A 689 -4.55 -22.02 3.57
C CYS A 689 -5.09 -21.56 2.21
N GLY A 690 -6.15 -22.16 1.68
CA GLY A 690 -6.83 -21.70 0.45
C GLY A 690 -6.04 -21.89 -0.86
N GLY A 691 -4.80 -22.36 -0.79
CA GLY A 691 -3.95 -22.60 -1.95
C GLY A 691 -2.76 -23.51 -1.61
N THR A 692 -2.21 -24.16 -2.64
CA THR A 692 -1.06 -25.06 -2.53
C THR A 692 0.14 -24.34 -1.92
N ILE A 693 0.78 -24.93 -0.90
CA ILE A 693 1.92 -24.31 -0.23
C ILE A 693 3.22 -24.93 -0.74
N LEU A 694 3.98 -24.14 -1.49
CA LEU A 694 5.31 -24.50 -1.99
C LEU A 694 6.42 -23.85 -1.15
N ALA A 695 6.20 -22.60 -0.74
CA ALA A 695 7.21 -21.78 -0.07
C ALA A 695 7.46 -22.24 1.38
N ASP A 696 8.67 -21.98 1.85
CA ASP A 696 9.05 -22.23 3.24
C ASP A 696 8.23 -21.39 4.20
N VAL A 697 7.84 -22.00 5.32
CA VAL A 697 7.08 -21.34 6.38
C VAL A 697 8.01 -20.48 7.23
N ALA A 698 7.70 -19.19 7.35
CA ALA A 698 8.43 -18.28 8.24
C ALA A 698 7.75 -18.17 9.60
N VAL A 699 8.54 -18.12 10.68
CA VAL A 699 8.01 -18.01 12.04
C VAL A 699 8.71 -16.86 12.75
N PHE A 700 7.93 -15.90 13.25
CA PHE A 700 8.42 -14.74 13.99
C PHE A 700 7.61 -14.54 15.27
N GLY A 701 8.21 -14.81 16.43
CA GLY A 701 7.53 -14.79 17.71
C GLY A 701 6.33 -15.75 17.75
N ASN A 702 5.11 -15.20 17.87
CA ASN A 702 3.86 -15.98 17.84
C ASN A 702 3.19 -16.00 16.46
N LEU A 703 3.82 -15.47 15.42
CA LEU A 703 3.28 -15.41 14.07
C LEU A 703 3.93 -16.49 13.19
N ILE A 704 3.11 -17.13 12.36
CA ILE A 704 3.52 -18.11 11.36
C ILE A 704 3.06 -17.57 10.00
N VAL A 705 3.99 -17.30 9.10
CA VAL A 705 3.73 -16.75 7.77
C VAL A 705 3.86 -17.85 6.72
N VAL A 706 2.86 -17.97 5.85
CA VAL A 706 2.74 -18.99 4.80
C VAL A 706 2.46 -18.30 3.48
N ALA A 707 3.16 -18.66 2.40
CA ALA A 707 2.85 -18.19 1.06
C ALA A 707 2.34 -19.33 0.17
N THR A 708 1.28 -19.10 -0.60
CA THR A 708 0.61 -20.11 -1.41
C THR A 708 0.76 -19.83 -2.91
N LEU A 709 0.64 -20.87 -3.75
CA LEU A 709 0.60 -20.74 -5.21
C LEU A 709 -0.68 -20.07 -5.73
N ALA A 710 -1.66 -19.78 -4.88
CA ALA A 710 -2.79 -18.92 -5.22
C ALA A 710 -2.39 -17.42 -5.24
N GLY A 711 -1.16 -17.09 -4.85
CA GLY A 711 -0.67 -15.71 -4.74
C GLY A 711 -0.92 -15.07 -3.37
N ASP A 712 -1.38 -15.85 -2.40
CA ASP A 712 -1.71 -15.36 -1.05
C ASP A 712 -0.52 -15.52 -0.09
N VAL A 713 -0.34 -14.53 0.78
CA VAL A 713 0.54 -14.61 1.96
C VAL A 713 -0.31 -14.51 3.22
N LEU A 714 -0.36 -15.60 3.98
CA LEU A 714 -1.17 -15.76 5.18
C LEU A 714 -0.32 -15.64 6.42
N THR A 715 -0.88 -15.06 7.49
CA THR A 715 -0.25 -15.06 8.81
C THR A 715 -1.18 -15.68 9.85
N LEU A 716 -0.71 -16.73 10.53
CA LEU A 716 -1.41 -17.45 11.58
C LEU A 716 -0.80 -17.10 12.94
N LYS A 717 -1.64 -16.90 13.97
CA LYS A 717 -1.19 -16.61 15.34
C LYS A 717 -1.18 -17.90 16.18
N LYS A 718 -0.07 -18.18 16.87
CA LYS A 718 0.07 -19.28 17.82
C LYS A 718 -0.82 -19.02 19.05
N VAL A 719 -2.01 -19.61 19.11
CA VAL A 719 -2.92 -19.50 20.26
C VAL A 719 -2.50 -20.52 21.34
N LYS A 720 -2.31 -20.05 22.59
CA LYS A 720 -1.81 -20.88 23.69
C LYS A 720 -2.85 -21.84 24.31
N ASN A 721 -4.14 -21.72 24.00
CA ASN A 721 -5.20 -22.55 24.57
C ASN A 721 -6.29 -22.86 23.52
N LEU A 722 -6.32 -24.08 23.01
CA LEU A 722 -7.44 -24.63 22.24
C LEU A 722 -8.43 -25.27 23.21
N LYS A 723 -9.40 -24.49 23.68
CA LYS A 723 -10.69 -25.00 24.20
C LYS A 723 -11.81 -24.29 23.46
N ALA A 724 -12.09 -24.74 22.24
CA ALA A 724 -13.38 -24.74 21.57
C ALA A 724 -13.16 -25.18 20.12
N LEU A 725 -13.49 -26.45 19.84
CA LEU A 725 -13.56 -26.97 18.47
C LEU A 725 -14.65 -28.04 18.47
N TYR A 726 -15.79 -27.76 17.81
CA TYR A 726 -16.79 -28.71 17.27
C TYR A 726 -17.56 -27.94 16.16
N VAL A 727 -17.36 -28.17 14.84
CA VAL A 727 -17.80 -29.24 13.91
C VAL A 727 -19.36 -29.27 13.77
N TYR A 728 -20.00 -28.97 12.61
CA TYR A 728 -20.16 -29.82 11.40
C TYR A 728 -20.67 -29.09 10.12
N LEU A 729 -20.31 -29.69 8.97
CA LEU A 729 -20.80 -29.56 7.58
C LEU A 729 -22.34 -29.57 7.42
N PHE A 730 -22.87 -28.97 6.33
CA PHE A 730 -23.59 -29.71 5.26
C PHE A 730 -23.76 -28.87 3.96
N ILE A 731 -23.81 -29.63 2.86
CA ILE A 731 -23.72 -29.29 1.44
C ILE A 731 -25.02 -28.68 0.89
N CYS A 732 -24.94 -27.73 -0.04
CA CYS A 732 -26.03 -27.46 -0.98
C CYS A 732 -25.59 -27.78 -2.41
N MET A 733 -25.87 -29.01 -2.83
CA MET A 733 -26.11 -29.32 -4.23
C MET A 733 -27.50 -28.78 -4.61
N ASN A 734 -27.63 -28.33 -5.86
CA ASN A 734 -28.89 -28.00 -6.50
C ASN A 734 -29.96 -29.04 -6.18
N THR A 735 -31.05 -28.62 -5.55
CA THR A 735 -32.28 -29.39 -5.43
C THR A 735 -33.15 -29.15 -6.67
N ALA A 736 -32.69 -29.70 -7.79
CA ALA A 736 -33.55 -30.15 -8.87
C ALA A 736 -32.81 -31.32 -9.54
N ASP A 737 -33.36 -32.52 -9.35
CA ASP A 737 -32.89 -33.81 -9.84
C ASP A 737 -31.68 -34.44 -9.14
N LEU A 738 -31.95 -35.32 -8.16
CA LEU A 738 -31.65 -36.75 -8.26
C LEU A 738 -32.05 -37.53 -6.99
N LYS A 739 -32.89 -38.55 -7.18
CA LYS A 739 -33.00 -39.71 -6.29
C LYS A 739 -31.71 -40.54 -6.43
N LEU A 740 -30.99 -40.73 -5.32
CA LEU A 740 -30.48 -42.02 -4.82
C LEU A 740 -29.72 -41.80 -3.51
#